data_AF-A0A5C6DVG2-F1
#
_entry.id   AF-A0A5C6DVG2-F1
#
_cell.length_a   1.000
_cell.length_b   1.000
_cell.length_c   1.000
_cell.angle_alpha   90.00
_cell.angle_beta   90.00
_cell.angle_gamma   90.00
#
_symmetry.space_group_name_H-M   'P 1'
#
loop_
_entity.id
_entity.type
_entity.pdbx_description
1 polymer ?
#
loop_
_entity_poly.entity_id
_entity_poly.type
_entity_poly.pdbx_seq_one_letter_code
_entity_poly.pdbx_strand_id
1 'polypeptide(L)'
;MPRKILPFVSLLLFAAISQAATAPQIPETLPVPLRGFVSREPAETWESGLITGNGTIGANMLSRPLEERIIFTHERLFLPQGPPTMPPDTSARLFEIRRLIDRGLYRQATQLAFDLSGQPDFLYPDPFVPAFDLTIVSEQAGEISRYARSVDFQTGEATVHWQDDRGRFERRLFVSRKDGVAVLAINASAPGSIHCRLALEPRKPSDKLDAKTLQRSQTVFNECVKDIVTGADESGLTFTNQFSKAYPGSIHSLEAVARVESIGGTRTPNEDGSLEIKDADQVLVLVDLKPLYDPDASTIDKTKAMLAGLPKDYQQLLGRHAKIHGELFNRMRLDIGGEADHRRTTEDLLVDSSYEKLNRALIEKVFDAGRYNIISCTGELPPVLQGVWGGTYAPGWASDFTHNGNVPSAIASNMMGNMPELMLAYTSYIESIEPWLEINAKHMFGARGVVLPSRSTTHGFNNALVDTFAGGFWVAGAAWASHFFYDYYLYTGDREFLANHALPFMEKSALFFEDYLYEGDDGKLVFSPTQSPENTPGNSNSQGTFNATMDVAAAKELLTNLIAASKALDKNAGKIPVWQAMLDKMPAYMINDEGIIKEWLTPRLENNDSHRHSSQLYPLYDGMTPEIAESPELQAAFKKSIEYKLDKHWKNNQTGFMSFGLVQLGQASTSLGESELAYHCLTHLVNRFWLSNLASMHNHRSLFNMDISGGMPAVIIKMLVASEPGKIQLLPALPKQWPTGQIDGVLCRGAIEIETLKWAPNKVELTLTSKQAQTIVLSVPAAIVESTASCTEGSVELSTTGSRRQVSLGLPGGKRVKVVLQLQS
;
A
#
# COMPACT_ATOMS: atom_id res chain seq x y z
N MET A 1 -67.48 3.04 53.22
CA MET A 1 -68.19 1.76 52.98
C MET A 1 -68.16 1.47 51.48
N PRO A 2 -68.13 0.21 51.04
CA PRO A 2 -67.53 -0.98 51.70
C PRO A 2 -66.00 -0.83 51.62
N ARG A 3 -65.07 -1.75 51.25
CA ARG A 3 -64.98 -3.23 51.16
C ARG A 3 -63.50 -3.64 51.41
N LYS A 4 -63.14 -4.91 51.26
CA LYS A 4 -61.76 -5.42 51.13
C LYS A 4 -61.73 -6.57 50.12
N ILE A 5 -60.66 -6.70 49.32
CA ILE A 5 -60.21 -7.94 48.64
C ILE A 5 -58.67 -7.92 48.66
N LEU A 6 -58.03 -9.06 48.94
CA LEU A 6 -56.58 -9.25 48.82
C LEU A 6 -56.23 -9.85 47.44
N PRO A 7 -55.12 -9.45 46.80
CA PRO A 7 -54.46 -10.27 45.79
C PRO A 7 -53.57 -11.35 46.46
N PHE A 8 -53.37 -12.48 45.77
CA PHE A 8 -52.48 -13.55 46.18
C PHE A 8 -50.99 -13.18 46.02
N VAL A 9 -50.14 -13.78 46.86
CA VAL A 9 -48.69 -13.87 46.59
C VAL A 9 -48.42 -15.21 45.90
N SER A 10 -47.92 -15.17 44.67
CA SER A 10 -47.39 -16.34 43.97
C SER A 10 -45.87 -16.23 43.89
N LEU A 11 -45.15 -17.11 44.58
CA LEU A 11 -43.70 -17.26 44.40
C LEU A 11 -43.42 -17.91 43.04
N LEU A 12 -42.71 -17.20 42.16
CA LEU A 12 -42.09 -17.78 40.97
C LEU A 12 -40.59 -17.87 41.21
N LEU A 13 -40.08 -19.11 41.37
CA LEU A 13 -38.64 -19.36 41.34
C LEU A 13 -38.15 -19.16 39.90
N PHE A 14 -37.32 -18.14 39.68
CA PHE A 14 -36.46 -18.10 38.50
C PHE A 14 -35.34 -19.12 38.67
N ALA A 15 -35.51 -20.30 38.08
CA ALA A 15 -34.41 -21.25 37.90
C ALA A 15 -33.43 -20.65 36.89
N ALA A 16 -32.24 -20.25 37.35
CA ALA A 16 -31.17 -19.81 36.48
C ALA A 16 -30.62 -21.01 35.69
N ILE A 17 -31.05 -21.14 34.43
CA ILE A 17 -30.49 -22.13 33.51
C ILE A 17 -29.09 -21.65 33.12
N SER A 18 -28.06 -22.19 33.76
CA SER A 18 -26.69 -22.07 33.26
C SER A 18 -26.59 -22.80 31.92
N GLN A 19 -26.50 -22.06 30.82
CA GLN A 19 -26.02 -22.63 29.57
C GLN A 19 -24.56 -23.03 29.80
N ALA A 20 -24.30 -24.33 29.92
CA ALA A 20 -22.95 -24.84 29.86
C ALA A 20 -22.38 -24.50 28.48
N ALA A 21 -21.25 -23.79 28.43
CA ALA A 21 -20.59 -23.47 27.19
C ALA A 21 -20.16 -24.78 26.52
N THR A 22 -20.81 -25.14 25.40
CA THR A 22 -20.40 -26.28 24.60
C THR A 22 -19.03 -25.99 24.00
N ALA A 23 -18.07 -26.91 24.19
CA ALA A 23 -16.72 -26.80 23.64
C ALA A 23 -16.76 -26.46 22.13
N PRO A 24 -15.82 -25.64 21.63
CA PRO A 24 -15.85 -25.15 20.26
C PRO A 24 -15.73 -26.32 19.28
N GLN A 25 -16.62 -26.39 18.28
CA GLN A 25 -16.55 -27.42 17.23
C GLN A 25 -15.43 -27.09 16.23
N ILE A 26 -14.17 -27.28 16.66
CA ILE A 26 -13.01 -27.25 15.77
C ILE A 26 -13.20 -28.34 14.70
N PRO A 27 -13.22 -28.01 13.40
CA PRO A 27 -13.45 -28.98 12.33
C PRO A 27 -12.31 -30.00 12.20
N GLU A 28 -12.49 -31.05 11.39
CA GLU A 28 -11.45 -32.08 11.17
C GLU A 28 -10.29 -31.59 10.27
N THR A 29 -10.57 -30.57 9.46
CA THR A 29 -9.66 -29.86 8.57
C THR A 29 -10.00 -28.37 8.55
N LEU A 30 -9.00 -27.51 8.36
CA LEU A 30 -9.19 -26.06 8.27
C LEU A 30 -10.00 -25.71 7.00
N PRO A 31 -11.15 -25.01 7.09
CA PRO A 31 -11.89 -24.57 5.92
C PRO A 31 -11.09 -23.57 5.10
N VAL A 32 -11.08 -23.73 3.77
CA VAL A 32 -10.46 -22.75 2.86
C VAL A 32 -11.38 -21.53 2.75
N PRO A 33 -10.91 -20.30 3.02
CA PRO A 33 -11.72 -19.09 2.88
C PRO A 33 -12.17 -18.85 1.44
N LEU A 34 -13.33 -18.19 1.27
CA LEU A 34 -13.88 -17.87 -0.04
C LEU A 34 -13.06 -16.80 -0.77
N ARG A 35 -12.61 -15.75 -0.05
CA ARG A 35 -11.63 -14.77 -0.52
C ARG A 35 -10.44 -14.85 0.43
N GLY A 36 -9.40 -15.60 0.05
CA GLY A 36 -8.29 -15.92 0.95
C GLY A 36 -7.50 -17.13 0.48
N PHE A 37 -6.66 -17.66 1.37
CA PHE A 37 -5.76 -18.78 1.05
C PHE A 37 -5.70 -19.83 2.16
N VAL A 38 -5.11 -20.98 1.84
CA VAL A 38 -4.68 -22.00 2.80
C VAL A 38 -3.26 -22.45 2.46
N SER A 39 -2.44 -22.64 3.48
CA SER A 39 -1.02 -23.04 3.41
C SER A 39 -0.78 -24.23 4.36
N ARG A 40 0.19 -25.08 4.00
CA ARG A 40 0.53 -26.33 4.73
C ARG A 40 1.82 -26.25 5.55
N GLU A 41 2.49 -25.11 5.55
CA GLU A 41 3.84 -24.96 6.13
C GLU A 41 3.85 -23.83 7.18
N PRO A 42 4.43 -24.02 8.38
CA PRO A 42 4.61 -22.96 9.36
C PRO A 42 5.71 -21.96 8.93
N ALA A 43 5.76 -20.78 9.55
CA ALA A 43 6.70 -19.74 9.15
C ALA A 43 8.15 -20.04 9.60
N GLU A 44 9.06 -20.16 8.64
CA GLU A 44 10.51 -20.23 8.92
C GLU A 44 11.09 -18.85 9.26
N THR A 45 10.50 -17.79 8.71
CA THR A 45 10.82 -16.38 9.01
C THR A 45 9.56 -15.52 9.09
N TRP A 46 9.66 -14.35 9.70
CA TRP A 46 8.53 -13.42 9.84
C TRP A 46 7.92 -12.99 8.51
N GLU A 47 8.70 -12.88 7.42
CA GLU A 47 8.20 -12.61 6.06
C GLU A 47 7.19 -13.67 5.60
N SER A 48 7.32 -14.90 6.11
CA SER A 48 6.44 -16.05 5.83
C SER A 48 5.33 -16.26 6.88
N GLY A 49 5.19 -15.36 7.86
CA GLY A 49 4.12 -15.39 8.88
C GLY A 49 2.76 -14.90 8.37
N LEU A 50 1.68 -15.23 9.08
CA LEU A 50 0.34 -14.75 8.75
C LEU A 50 0.17 -13.29 9.20
N ILE A 51 -0.11 -12.40 8.26
CA ILE A 51 -0.26 -10.96 8.49
C ILE A 51 -1.73 -10.55 8.64
N THR A 52 -2.01 -9.76 9.67
CA THR A 52 -3.30 -9.08 9.90
C THR A 52 -3.08 -7.71 10.54
N GLY A 53 -4.01 -6.78 10.34
CA GLY A 53 -3.86 -5.39 10.77
C GLY A 53 -5.13 -4.57 10.62
N ASN A 54 -5.25 -3.51 11.43
CA ASN A 54 -6.37 -2.56 11.38
C ASN A 54 -5.99 -1.19 10.79
N GLY A 55 -4.80 -1.07 10.19
CA GLY A 55 -4.16 0.19 9.81
C GLY A 55 -3.17 0.68 10.85
N THR A 56 -3.60 0.77 12.12
CA THR A 56 -2.79 1.31 13.22
C THR A 56 -1.91 0.27 13.91
N ILE A 57 -2.44 -0.93 14.16
CA ILE A 57 -1.74 -2.06 14.76
C ILE A 57 -1.57 -3.14 13.70
N GLY A 58 -0.33 -3.60 13.53
CA GLY A 58 0.01 -4.78 12.75
C GLY A 58 0.37 -5.95 13.65
N ALA A 59 -0.10 -7.15 13.30
CA ALA A 59 0.30 -8.40 13.93
C ALA A 59 0.76 -9.41 12.85
N ASN A 60 1.89 -10.08 13.13
CA ASN A 60 2.46 -11.12 12.27
C ASN A 60 2.63 -12.41 13.08
N MET A 61 1.79 -13.41 12.82
CA MET A 61 1.75 -14.69 13.53
C MET A 61 2.58 -15.74 12.78
N LEU A 62 3.64 -16.24 13.40
CA LEU A 62 4.52 -17.23 12.77
C LEU A 62 3.85 -18.61 12.61
N SER A 63 2.67 -18.82 13.22
CA SER A 63 1.80 -19.99 13.04
C SER A 63 2.49 -21.30 13.42
N ARG A 64 3.38 -21.25 14.42
CA ARG A 64 4.16 -22.41 14.89
C ARG A 64 3.37 -23.13 16.00
N PRO A 65 3.05 -24.45 15.86
CA PRO A 65 2.14 -25.15 16.79
C PRO A 65 2.53 -25.08 18.27
N LEU A 66 3.83 -25.16 18.60
CA LEU A 66 4.30 -25.25 19.99
C LEU A 66 5.01 -23.97 20.47
N GLU A 67 5.91 -23.43 19.65
CA GLU A 67 6.68 -22.21 19.93
C GLU A 67 6.14 -21.05 19.09
N GLU A 68 4.94 -20.57 19.42
CA GLU A 68 4.32 -19.47 18.68
C GLU A 68 5.02 -18.14 18.97
N ARG A 69 5.02 -17.29 17.96
CA ARG A 69 5.43 -15.91 18.09
C ARG A 69 4.53 -15.02 17.25
N ILE A 70 3.89 -14.06 17.90
CA ILE A 70 3.11 -13.01 17.25
C ILE A 70 3.87 -11.70 17.43
N ILE A 71 4.49 -11.23 16.36
CA ILE A 71 5.23 -9.96 16.35
C ILE A 71 4.21 -8.83 16.26
N PHE A 72 4.28 -7.87 17.18
CA PHE A 72 3.42 -6.68 17.17
C PHE A 72 4.17 -5.44 16.67
N THR A 73 3.39 -4.52 16.10
CA THR A 73 3.85 -3.32 15.39
C THR A 73 2.76 -2.25 15.46
N HIS A 74 3.14 -0.98 15.40
CA HIS A 74 2.22 0.16 15.44
C HIS A 74 2.63 1.20 14.38
N GLU A 75 1.70 1.78 13.63
CA GLU A 75 1.99 2.62 12.44
C GLU A 75 2.96 3.79 12.73
N ARG A 76 2.86 4.39 13.93
CA ARG A 76 3.73 5.48 14.41
C ARG A 76 5.07 5.03 15.03
N LEU A 77 5.43 3.74 14.98
CA LEU A 77 6.62 3.17 15.65
C LEU A 77 7.90 3.34 14.80
N PHE A 78 8.25 4.60 14.56
CA PHE A 78 9.54 4.98 13.97
C PHE A 78 10.57 5.15 15.09
N LEU A 79 11.64 4.34 15.05
CA LEU A 79 12.68 4.28 16.07
C LEU A 79 13.58 5.53 16.01
N PRO A 80 13.54 6.43 17.00
CA PRO A 80 14.29 7.69 16.93
C PRO A 80 15.80 7.42 16.77
N GLN A 81 16.45 8.12 15.84
CA GLN A 81 17.91 8.09 15.67
C GLN A 81 18.62 9.34 16.23
N GLY A 82 17.84 10.32 16.70
CA GLY A 82 18.30 11.61 17.22
C GLY A 82 17.64 12.78 16.49
N PRO A 83 17.88 14.03 16.90
CA PRO A 83 17.26 15.20 16.27
C PRO A 83 17.51 15.26 14.76
N PRO A 84 16.48 15.52 13.92
CA PRO A 84 16.62 15.52 12.47
C PRO A 84 17.67 16.50 11.95
N THR A 85 18.60 16.01 11.13
CA THR A 85 19.61 16.84 10.47
C THR A 85 18.95 17.76 9.44
N MET A 86 19.29 19.06 9.47
CA MET A 86 18.81 20.01 8.47
C MET A 86 19.29 19.63 7.06
N PRO A 87 18.46 19.84 6.00
CA PRO A 87 18.89 19.58 4.63
C PRO A 87 20.06 20.49 4.23
N PRO A 88 20.91 20.06 3.29
CA PRO A 88 22.10 20.80 2.88
C PRO A 88 21.74 22.17 2.31
N ASP A 89 22.41 23.23 2.77
CA ASP A 89 22.27 24.57 2.21
C ASP A 89 23.11 24.69 0.92
N THR A 90 22.58 24.14 -0.17
CA THR A 90 23.14 24.31 -1.52
C THR A 90 22.68 25.60 -2.19
N SER A 91 21.71 26.34 -1.62
CA SER A 91 21.12 27.54 -2.23
C SER A 91 22.18 28.59 -2.61
N ALA A 92 23.09 28.89 -1.67
CA ALA A 92 24.16 29.88 -1.84
C ALA A 92 25.24 29.47 -2.87
N ARG A 93 25.22 28.23 -3.36
CA ARG A 93 26.15 27.69 -4.37
C ARG A 93 25.44 27.06 -5.57
N LEU A 94 24.11 27.19 -5.68
CA LEU A 94 23.31 26.58 -6.75
C LEU A 94 23.76 27.00 -8.16
N PHE A 95 24.19 28.25 -8.32
CA PHE A 95 24.75 28.76 -9.57
C PHE A 95 26.02 28.01 -10.01
N GLU A 96 26.82 27.52 -9.04
CA GLU A 96 28.05 26.76 -9.29
C GLU A 96 27.73 25.30 -9.63
N ILE A 97 26.80 24.69 -8.89
CA ILE A 97 26.25 23.35 -9.19
C ILE A 97 25.69 23.32 -10.63
N ARG A 98 24.85 24.31 -10.98
CA ARG A 98 24.32 24.49 -12.35
C ARG A 98 25.43 24.66 -13.38
N ARG A 99 26.44 25.48 -13.11
CA ARG A 99 27.59 25.72 -14.01
C ARG A 99 28.50 24.49 -14.16
N LEU A 100 28.60 23.62 -13.16
CA LEU A 100 29.30 22.35 -13.25
C LEU A 100 28.53 21.39 -14.17
N ILE A 101 27.22 21.25 -13.97
CA ILE A 101 26.34 20.41 -14.82
C ILE A 101 26.33 20.90 -16.28
N ASP A 102 26.19 22.21 -16.50
CA ASP A 102 26.30 22.81 -17.84
C ASP A 102 27.64 22.46 -18.51
N ARG A 103 28.75 22.50 -17.79
CA ARG A 103 30.08 22.11 -18.31
C ARG A 103 30.31 20.59 -18.42
N GLY A 104 29.30 19.76 -18.13
CA GLY A 104 29.42 18.29 -18.16
C GLY A 104 30.15 17.69 -16.94
N LEU A 105 30.40 18.49 -15.91
CA LEU A 105 31.12 18.11 -14.69
C LEU A 105 30.13 17.57 -13.63
N TYR A 106 29.31 16.60 -14.05
CA TYR A 106 28.16 16.06 -13.31
C TYR A 106 28.56 15.51 -11.92
N ARG A 107 29.65 14.72 -11.84
CA ARG A 107 30.12 14.19 -10.55
C ARG A 107 30.64 15.30 -9.63
N GLN A 108 31.32 16.31 -10.16
CA GLN A 108 31.77 17.46 -9.36
C GLN A 108 30.59 18.27 -8.81
N ALA A 109 29.48 18.36 -9.53
CA ALA A 109 28.26 19.02 -9.06
C ALA A 109 27.62 18.27 -7.88
N THR A 110 27.51 16.95 -7.98
CA THR A 110 27.00 16.08 -6.89
C THR A 110 27.95 16.06 -5.69
N GLN A 111 29.27 15.97 -5.92
CA GLN A 111 30.28 16.08 -4.88
C GLN A 111 30.19 17.42 -4.13
N LEU A 112 30.07 18.55 -4.85
CA LEU A 112 29.94 19.87 -4.22
C LEU A 112 28.69 19.95 -3.32
N ALA A 113 27.56 19.37 -3.73
CA ALA A 113 26.36 19.32 -2.89
C ALA A 113 26.55 18.44 -1.65
N PHE A 114 27.26 17.31 -1.77
CA PHE A 114 27.59 16.45 -0.63
C PHE A 114 28.60 17.10 0.31
N ASP A 115 29.66 17.73 -0.20
CA ASP A 115 30.65 18.47 0.60
C ASP A 115 30.00 19.61 1.41
N LEU A 116 29.05 20.33 0.80
CA LEU A 116 28.25 21.37 1.46
C LEU A 116 27.29 20.84 2.54
N SER A 117 26.98 19.54 2.53
CA SER A 117 26.10 18.92 3.51
C SER A 117 26.77 18.66 4.86
N GLY A 118 28.10 18.47 4.87
CA GLY A 118 28.85 18.02 6.05
C GLY A 118 28.49 16.60 6.54
N GLN A 119 27.67 15.85 5.81
CA GLN A 119 27.27 14.49 6.18
C GLN A 119 28.46 13.52 5.99
N PRO A 120 28.65 12.53 6.88
CA PRO A 120 29.76 11.57 6.77
C PRO A 120 29.50 10.45 5.75
N ASP A 121 28.23 10.11 5.53
CA ASP A 121 27.72 9.08 4.63
C ASP A 121 26.20 9.34 4.43
N PHE A 122 25.53 8.54 3.60
CA PHE A 122 24.09 8.62 3.31
C PHE A 122 23.24 8.48 4.59
N LEU A 123 22.39 9.46 4.87
CA LEU A 123 21.49 9.41 6.03
C LEU A 123 20.13 8.78 5.70
N TYR A 124 19.73 7.84 6.56
CA TYR A 124 18.38 7.28 6.60
C TYR A 124 17.51 8.05 7.60
N PRO A 125 16.20 8.26 7.33
CA PRO A 125 15.26 8.76 8.32
C PRO A 125 14.96 7.68 9.39
N ASP A 126 14.28 8.04 10.48
CA ASP A 126 13.94 7.13 11.58
C ASP A 126 13.25 5.85 11.04
N PRO A 127 13.78 4.64 11.29
CA PRO A 127 13.25 3.41 10.71
C PRO A 127 11.98 2.92 11.43
N PHE A 128 11.03 2.36 10.67
CA PHE A 128 9.87 1.66 11.21
C PHE A 128 10.28 0.30 11.81
N VAL A 129 9.91 -0.02 13.06
CA VAL A 129 10.42 -1.21 13.77
C VAL A 129 9.32 -2.02 14.50
N PRO A 130 9.57 -3.31 14.80
CA PRO A 130 8.75 -4.09 15.72
C PRO A 130 8.68 -3.50 17.13
N ALA A 131 7.56 -3.74 17.79
CA ALA A 131 7.29 -3.40 19.18
C ALA A 131 7.87 -4.46 20.13
N PHE A 132 7.25 -5.63 20.15
CA PHE A 132 7.55 -6.77 21.01
C PHE A 132 6.96 -8.04 20.37
N ASP A 133 7.35 -9.19 20.91
CA ASP A 133 6.80 -10.49 20.58
C ASP A 133 5.82 -10.93 21.69
N LEU A 134 4.59 -11.33 21.34
CA LEU A 134 3.81 -12.23 22.19
C LEU A 134 4.26 -13.66 21.90
N THR A 135 4.89 -14.31 22.87
CA THR A 135 5.30 -15.70 22.76
C THR A 135 4.31 -16.62 23.48
N ILE A 136 4.02 -17.76 22.85
CA ILE A 136 3.15 -18.81 23.41
C ILE A 136 3.93 -20.12 23.34
N VAL A 137 4.42 -20.60 24.48
CA VAL A 137 5.06 -21.91 24.59
C VAL A 137 4.00 -22.90 25.06
N SER A 138 3.53 -23.76 24.16
CA SER A 138 2.54 -24.80 24.46
C SER A 138 3.24 -26.14 24.70
N GLU A 139 2.74 -26.93 25.65
CA GLU A 139 3.18 -28.33 25.81
C GLU A 139 2.86 -29.16 24.56
N GLN A 140 3.49 -30.32 24.38
CA GLN A 140 3.28 -31.27 23.28
C GLN A 140 2.90 -32.65 23.81
N ALA A 141 1.97 -33.34 23.16
CA ALA A 141 1.72 -34.77 23.37
C ALA A 141 1.64 -35.50 22.01
N GLY A 142 2.50 -36.49 21.79
CA GLY A 142 2.55 -37.23 20.52
C GLY A 142 3.12 -36.41 19.35
N GLU A 143 2.80 -36.83 18.12
CA GLU A 143 3.24 -36.16 16.89
C GLU A 143 2.24 -35.10 16.41
N ILE A 144 2.74 -33.96 15.94
CA ILE A 144 1.92 -32.92 15.30
C ILE A 144 1.44 -33.42 13.94
N SER A 145 0.12 -33.39 13.74
CA SER A 145 -0.52 -33.79 12.48
C SER A 145 -1.59 -32.78 12.04
N ARG A 146 -2.13 -32.96 10.83
CA ARG A 146 -3.23 -32.14 10.25
C ARG A 146 -3.00 -30.62 10.28
N TYR A 147 -1.73 -30.21 10.22
CA TYR A 147 -1.35 -28.81 10.19
C TYR A 147 -1.91 -28.11 8.94
N ALA A 148 -2.56 -26.98 9.15
CA ALA A 148 -2.96 -26.05 8.10
C ALA A 148 -3.09 -24.63 8.67
N ARG A 149 -2.90 -23.63 7.82
CA ARG A 149 -3.05 -22.22 8.19
C ARG A 149 -3.71 -21.41 7.07
N SER A 150 -4.42 -20.33 7.41
CA SER A 150 -5.17 -19.51 6.45
C SER A 150 -5.26 -18.04 6.87
N VAL A 151 -5.61 -17.18 5.92
CA VAL A 151 -6.20 -15.86 6.21
C VAL A 151 -7.47 -15.72 5.37
N ASP A 152 -8.58 -15.34 6.02
CA ASP A 152 -9.78 -14.88 5.34
C ASP A 152 -9.71 -13.36 5.15
N PHE A 153 -9.57 -12.93 3.90
CA PHE A 153 -9.47 -11.52 3.54
C PHE A 153 -10.80 -10.76 3.69
N GLN A 154 -11.94 -11.46 3.81
CA GLN A 154 -13.23 -10.80 4.04
C GLN A 154 -13.41 -10.33 5.49
N THR A 155 -12.70 -10.96 6.43
CA THR A 155 -12.82 -10.73 7.88
C THR A 155 -11.53 -10.26 8.55
N GLY A 156 -10.38 -10.41 7.91
CA GLY A 156 -9.06 -10.13 8.49
C GLY A 156 -8.55 -11.19 9.47
N GLU A 157 -9.20 -12.36 9.50
CA GLU A 157 -8.92 -13.44 10.43
C GLU A 157 -7.82 -14.37 9.92
N ALA A 158 -6.67 -14.34 10.58
CA ALA A 158 -5.58 -15.29 10.43
C ALA A 158 -5.82 -16.51 11.34
N THR A 159 -5.81 -17.72 10.79
CA THR A 159 -6.06 -18.97 11.54
C THR A 159 -4.93 -19.98 11.35
N VAL A 160 -4.58 -20.70 12.41
CA VAL A 160 -3.73 -21.90 12.34
C VAL A 160 -4.38 -23.04 13.11
N HIS A 161 -4.38 -24.24 12.52
CA HIS A 161 -4.99 -25.46 13.02
C HIS A 161 -3.99 -26.61 13.00
N TRP A 162 -3.98 -27.44 14.05
CA TRP A 162 -3.20 -28.68 14.11
C TRP A 162 -3.86 -29.70 15.04
N GLN A 163 -3.34 -30.93 15.05
CA GLN A 163 -3.73 -31.98 15.99
C GLN A 163 -2.49 -32.58 16.67
N ASP A 164 -2.62 -32.93 17.96
CA ASP A 164 -1.73 -33.84 18.67
C ASP A 164 -2.54 -34.83 19.54
N ASP A 165 -1.92 -35.63 20.39
CA ASP A 165 -2.59 -36.69 21.18
C ASP A 165 -3.66 -36.15 22.16
N ARG A 166 -3.62 -34.86 22.53
CA ARG A 166 -4.66 -34.22 23.36
C ARG A 166 -5.91 -33.85 22.55
N GLY A 167 -5.79 -33.74 21.23
CA GLY A 167 -6.90 -33.38 20.33
C GLY A 167 -6.51 -32.36 19.27
N ARG A 168 -7.52 -31.73 18.67
CA ARG A 168 -7.33 -30.63 17.70
C ARG A 168 -7.23 -29.30 18.43
N PHE A 169 -6.35 -28.44 17.93
CA PHE A 169 -6.07 -27.12 18.42
C PHE A 169 -6.21 -26.09 17.31
N GLU A 170 -6.60 -24.88 17.69
CA GLU A 170 -6.82 -23.77 16.77
C GLU A 170 -6.38 -22.47 17.45
N ARG A 171 -5.63 -21.62 16.73
CA ARG A 171 -5.44 -20.21 17.07
C ARG A 171 -6.07 -19.33 15.99
N ARG A 172 -6.83 -18.31 16.39
CA ARG A 172 -7.48 -17.34 15.50
C ARG A 172 -7.15 -15.93 15.93
N LEU A 173 -6.60 -15.13 15.02
CA LEU A 173 -6.07 -13.79 15.27
C LEU A 173 -6.63 -12.78 14.25
N PHE A 174 -7.15 -11.66 14.73
CA PHE A 174 -7.41 -10.47 13.91
C PHE A 174 -7.07 -9.20 14.68
N VAL A 175 -7.05 -8.05 14.00
CA VAL A 175 -6.89 -6.74 14.65
C VAL A 175 -8.18 -5.93 14.48
N SER A 176 -8.88 -5.64 15.58
CA SER A 176 -10.19 -5.00 15.54
C SER A 176 -10.10 -3.53 15.08
N ARG A 177 -10.67 -3.26 13.90
CA ARG A 177 -11.03 -1.89 13.47
C ARG A 177 -12.10 -1.22 14.33
N LYS A 178 -12.94 -1.99 15.05
CA LYS A 178 -14.04 -1.42 15.85
C LYS A 178 -13.60 -1.01 17.25
N ASP A 179 -12.66 -1.76 17.80
CA ASP A 179 -12.28 -1.71 19.22
C ASP A 179 -10.82 -1.28 19.44
N GLY A 180 -10.00 -1.23 18.38
CA GLY A 180 -8.64 -0.68 18.41
C GLY A 180 -7.56 -1.62 18.93
N VAL A 181 -7.84 -2.93 19.04
CA VAL A 181 -6.99 -3.92 19.72
C VAL A 181 -6.81 -5.19 18.87
N ALA A 182 -5.70 -5.91 19.07
CA ALA A 182 -5.55 -7.25 18.52
C ALA A 182 -6.28 -8.29 19.39
N VAL A 183 -6.90 -9.28 18.74
CA VAL A 183 -7.80 -10.26 19.36
C VAL A 183 -7.35 -11.66 18.95
N LEU A 184 -6.85 -12.43 19.91
CA LEU A 184 -6.39 -13.82 19.74
C LEU A 184 -7.29 -14.76 20.54
N ALA A 185 -7.86 -15.78 19.90
CA ALA A 185 -8.38 -16.96 20.57
C ALA A 185 -7.39 -18.13 20.43
N ILE A 186 -7.30 -18.94 21.49
CA ILE A 186 -6.67 -20.26 21.52
C ILE A 186 -7.76 -21.25 21.96
N ASN A 187 -8.04 -22.25 21.13
CA ASN A 187 -9.11 -23.22 21.34
C ASN A 187 -8.55 -24.65 21.32
N ALA A 188 -9.12 -25.55 22.13
CA ALA A 188 -8.92 -26.99 22.04
C ALA A 188 -10.25 -27.71 21.80
N SER A 189 -10.21 -28.86 21.09
CA SER A 189 -11.42 -29.67 20.83
C SER A 189 -11.82 -30.58 22.01
N ALA A 190 -10.90 -30.79 22.95
CA ALA A 190 -11.09 -31.53 24.17
C ALA A 190 -11.03 -30.57 25.37
N PRO A 191 -11.95 -30.68 26.35
CA PRO A 191 -11.91 -29.85 27.55
C PRO A 191 -10.56 -29.95 28.30
N GLY A 192 -10.20 -28.87 28.98
CA GLY A 192 -9.00 -28.79 29.81
C GLY A 192 -7.66 -29.06 29.13
N SER A 193 -7.58 -29.01 27.80
CA SER A 193 -6.39 -29.45 27.05
C SER A 193 -5.41 -28.34 26.67
N ILE A 194 -5.70 -27.07 27.02
CA ILE A 194 -4.77 -25.95 26.80
C ILE A 194 -3.84 -25.82 28.02
N HIS A 195 -2.55 -26.10 27.78
CA HIS A 195 -1.45 -25.88 28.71
C HIS A 195 -0.37 -25.07 27.98
N CYS A 196 -0.15 -23.81 28.39
CA CYS A 196 0.83 -22.94 27.77
C CYS A 196 1.31 -21.78 28.66
N ARG A 197 2.56 -21.34 28.44
CA ARG A 197 3.11 -20.09 28.99
C ARG A 197 2.95 -18.96 27.98
N LEU A 198 2.37 -17.85 28.42
CA LEU A 198 2.24 -16.59 27.66
C LEU A 198 3.23 -15.54 28.20
N ALA A 199 3.92 -14.82 27.31
CA ALA A 199 4.75 -13.68 27.71
C ALA A 199 4.78 -12.59 26.62
N LEU A 200 4.94 -11.33 27.05
CA LEU A 200 5.32 -10.23 26.16
C LEU A 200 6.83 -10.03 26.30
N GLU A 201 7.59 -10.29 25.23
CA GLU A 201 9.05 -10.36 25.26
C GLU A 201 9.67 -9.38 24.25
N PRO A 202 10.87 -8.82 24.53
CA PRO A 202 11.56 -7.97 23.56
C PRO A 202 11.83 -8.74 22.27
N ARG A 203 11.59 -8.10 21.11
CA ARG A 203 11.76 -8.76 19.81
C ARG A 203 13.21 -9.20 19.61
N LYS A 204 13.44 -10.50 19.76
CA LYS A 204 14.72 -11.19 19.48
C LYS A 204 14.55 -11.95 18.18
N PRO A 205 15.11 -11.51 17.03
CA PRO A 205 14.96 -12.23 15.77
C PRO A 205 15.62 -13.62 15.81
N SER A 206 14.82 -14.64 16.11
CA SER A 206 15.22 -16.05 16.23
C SER A 206 14.82 -16.87 14.99
N ASP A 207 14.67 -16.18 13.86
CA ASP A 207 14.20 -16.69 12.59
C ASP A 207 15.38 -17.01 11.66
N LYS A 208 15.15 -17.75 10.56
CA LYS A 208 16.20 -18.07 9.56
C LYS A 208 16.63 -16.87 8.68
N LEU A 209 16.79 -15.69 9.28
CA LEU A 209 17.34 -14.50 8.65
C LEU A 209 18.85 -14.64 8.42
N ASP A 210 19.41 -13.84 7.52
CA ASP A 210 20.86 -13.83 7.32
C ASP A 210 21.60 -13.21 8.52
N ALA A 211 22.83 -13.68 8.76
CA ALA A 211 23.62 -13.30 9.92
C ALA A 211 23.95 -11.80 9.98
N LYS A 212 24.02 -11.08 8.84
CA LYS A 212 24.30 -9.63 8.83
C LYS A 212 23.07 -8.83 9.21
N THR A 213 21.88 -9.21 8.70
CA THR A 213 20.60 -8.61 9.12
C THR A 213 20.35 -8.84 10.60
N LEU A 214 20.59 -10.06 11.10
CA LEU A 214 20.51 -10.37 12.52
C LEU A 214 21.46 -9.51 13.36
N GLN A 215 22.75 -9.46 12.99
CA GLN A 215 23.75 -8.67 13.69
C GLN A 215 23.38 -7.17 13.70
N ARG A 216 23.01 -6.60 12.55
CA ARG A 216 22.61 -5.19 12.42
C ARG A 216 21.37 -4.88 13.26
N SER A 217 20.36 -5.76 13.25
CA SER A 217 19.16 -5.62 14.09
C SER A 217 19.51 -5.66 15.58
N GLN A 218 20.42 -6.53 16.02
CA GLN A 218 20.84 -6.60 17.42
C GLN A 218 21.65 -5.36 17.84
N THR A 219 22.50 -4.83 16.96
CA THR A 219 23.23 -3.57 17.20
C THR A 219 22.27 -2.40 17.38
N VAL A 220 21.34 -2.19 16.43
CA VAL A 220 20.37 -1.07 16.52
C VAL A 220 19.48 -1.19 17.75
N PHE A 221 19.02 -2.41 18.09
CA PHE A 221 18.28 -2.66 19.33
C PHE A 221 19.08 -2.27 20.58
N ASN A 222 20.32 -2.76 20.71
CA ASN A 222 21.19 -2.48 21.86
C ASN A 222 21.55 -0.99 22.02
N GLU A 223 21.63 -0.24 20.91
CA GLU A 223 21.88 1.21 20.96
C GLU A 223 20.62 2.02 21.32
N CYS A 224 19.46 1.60 20.81
CA CYS A 224 18.28 2.47 20.76
C CYS A 224 17.16 2.08 21.74
N VAL A 225 17.16 0.87 22.30
CA VAL A 225 16.13 0.38 23.23
C VAL A 225 16.74 0.15 24.61
N LYS A 226 16.11 0.69 25.65
CA LYS A 226 16.55 0.58 27.05
C LYS A 226 15.37 0.45 28.01
N ASP A 227 15.68 0.23 29.28
CA ASP A 227 14.73 0.26 30.41
C ASP A 227 13.47 -0.61 30.17
N ILE A 228 13.73 -1.83 29.71
CA ILE A 228 12.72 -2.84 29.41
C ILE A 228 12.17 -3.41 30.72
N VAL A 229 10.85 -3.42 30.87
CA VAL A 229 10.14 -4.08 31.96
C VAL A 229 9.04 -4.98 31.40
N THR A 230 9.00 -6.22 31.88
CA THR A 230 7.91 -7.18 31.65
C THR A 230 7.17 -7.42 32.96
N GLY A 231 5.89 -7.74 32.91
CA GLY A 231 5.08 -7.99 34.10
C GLY A 231 3.85 -8.84 33.81
N ALA A 232 3.40 -9.58 34.81
CA ALA A 232 2.20 -10.41 34.77
C ALA A 232 1.39 -10.26 36.07
N ASP A 233 0.06 -10.29 35.95
CA ASP A 233 -0.88 -10.37 37.07
C ASP A 233 -2.11 -11.21 36.66
N GLU A 234 -3.10 -11.36 37.56
CA GLU A 234 -4.31 -12.15 37.28
C GLU A 234 -5.17 -11.66 36.09
N SER A 235 -4.96 -10.42 35.63
CA SER A 235 -5.66 -9.82 34.49
C SER A 235 -4.93 -10.03 33.16
N GLY A 236 -3.62 -10.31 33.18
CA GLY A 236 -2.82 -10.52 31.97
C GLY A 236 -1.37 -10.07 32.09
N LEU A 237 -0.84 -9.52 30.99
CA LEU A 237 0.58 -9.17 30.81
C LEU A 237 0.77 -7.68 30.51
N THR A 238 1.95 -7.16 30.84
CA THR A 238 2.38 -5.79 30.51
C THR A 238 3.82 -5.77 30.00
N PHE A 239 4.11 -4.87 29.06
CA PHE A 239 5.45 -4.61 28.52
C PHE A 239 5.69 -3.11 28.41
N THR A 240 6.88 -2.63 28.80
CA THR A 240 7.31 -1.24 28.59
C THR A 240 8.78 -1.16 28.19
N ASN A 241 9.17 -0.19 27.36
CA ASN A 241 10.57 0.21 27.16
C ASN A 241 10.70 1.72 26.90
N GLN A 242 11.91 2.25 27.03
CA GLN A 242 12.27 3.60 26.56
C GLN A 242 13.18 3.56 25.33
N PHE A 243 13.29 4.69 24.61
CA PHE A 243 14.17 4.85 23.46
C PHE A 243 15.38 5.77 23.76
N SER A 244 16.59 5.24 23.63
CA SER A 244 17.84 5.92 24.03
C SER A 244 18.19 7.17 23.24
N LYS A 245 17.68 7.29 22.01
CA LYS A 245 17.95 8.38 21.05
C LYS A 245 16.71 9.27 20.80
N ALA A 246 15.72 9.23 21.69
CA ALA A 246 14.51 10.05 21.60
C ALA A 246 14.83 11.56 21.63
N TYR A 247 14.00 12.35 20.96
CA TYR A 247 14.16 13.78 20.78
C TYR A 247 12.80 14.52 20.84
N PRO A 248 12.77 15.87 20.94
CA PRO A 248 11.51 16.61 21.00
C PRO A 248 10.64 16.39 19.75
N GLY A 249 9.47 15.78 19.92
CA GLY A 249 8.56 15.42 18.82
C GLY A 249 8.72 13.99 18.29
N SER A 250 9.70 13.21 18.75
CA SER A 250 9.74 11.76 18.54
C SER A 250 8.93 11.01 19.58
N ILE A 251 8.77 9.70 19.40
CA ILE A 251 8.38 8.80 20.49
C ILE A 251 9.52 8.71 21.52
N HIS A 252 9.19 8.52 22.80
CA HIS A 252 10.13 8.43 23.94
C HIS A 252 10.08 7.06 24.62
N SER A 253 8.90 6.46 24.69
CA SER A 253 8.68 5.12 25.22
C SER A 253 7.59 4.39 24.45
N LEU A 254 7.48 3.09 24.73
CA LEU A 254 6.43 2.21 24.25
C LEU A 254 5.85 1.47 25.45
N GLU A 255 4.53 1.38 25.51
CA GLU A 255 3.79 0.57 26.47
C GLU A 255 2.87 -0.43 25.75
N ALA A 256 2.61 -1.57 26.38
CA ALA A 256 1.60 -2.52 25.95
C ALA A 256 0.96 -3.28 27.11
N VAL A 257 -0.29 -3.68 26.89
CA VAL A 257 -1.09 -4.49 27.82
C VAL A 257 -1.76 -5.60 27.02
N ALA A 258 -1.65 -6.83 27.49
CA ALA A 258 -2.40 -7.98 26.98
C ALA A 258 -3.32 -8.52 28.08
N ARG A 259 -4.63 -8.24 28.00
CA ARG A 259 -5.63 -8.84 28.87
C ARG A 259 -5.78 -10.32 28.50
N VAL A 260 -5.72 -11.22 29.47
CA VAL A 260 -5.88 -12.68 29.26
C VAL A 260 -7.09 -13.20 30.02
N GLU A 261 -8.03 -13.83 29.32
CA GLU A 261 -9.21 -14.48 29.88
C GLU A 261 -9.20 -15.97 29.51
N SER A 262 -9.53 -16.86 30.45
CA SER A 262 -9.68 -18.30 30.18
C SER A 262 -11.09 -18.78 30.49
N ILE A 263 -11.55 -19.78 29.74
CA ILE A 263 -12.69 -20.64 30.11
C ILE A 263 -12.08 -21.95 30.59
N GLY A 264 -12.49 -22.38 31.78
CA GLY A 264 -11.81 -23.47 32.49
C GLY A 264 -10.42 -23.08 33.01
N GLY A 265 -9.77 -24.05 33.64
CA GLY A 265 -8.37 -23.98 34.02
C GLY A 265 -7.99 -22.99 35.11
N THR A 266 -6.68 -22.73 35.16
CA THR A 266 -6.04 -21.74 36.04
C THR A 266 -5.10 -20.84 35.25
N ARG A 267 -4.87 -19.63 35.77
CA ARG A 267 -3.92 -18.65 35.24
C ARG A 267 -3.01 -18.23 36.39
N THR A 268 -1.70 -18.42 36.27
CA THR A 268 -0.73 -18.16 37.36
C THR A 268 0.36 -17.21 36.87
N PRO A 269 0.47 -15.98 37.40
CA PRO A 269 1.54 -15.07 37.03
C PRO A 269 2.87 -15.49 37.68
N ASN A 270 3.97 -15.34 36.94
CA ASN A 270 5.32 -15.71 37.33
C ASN A 270 6.19 -14.46 37.55
N GLU A 271 7.24 -14.57 38.37
CA GLU A 271 8.18 -13.47 38.68
C GLU A 271 8.98 -12.97 37.46
N ASP A 272 9.03 -13.73 36.36
CA ASP A 272 9.68 -13.35 35.09
C ASP A 272 8.78 -12.47 34.18
N GLY A 273 7.56 -12.15 34.62
CA GLY A 273 6.58 -11.38 33.85
C GLY A 273 5.80 -12.20 32.82
N SER A 274 5.72 -13.53 33.00
CA SER A 274 4.89 -14.43 32.20
C SER A 274 3.64 -14.92 32.94
N LEU A 275 2.66 -15.44 32.19
CA LEU A 275 1.43 -16.03 32.71
C LEU A 275 1.31 -17.48 32.25
N GLU A 276 1.32 -18.40 33.20
CA GLU A 276 1.12 -19.84 32.99
C GLU A 276 -0.38 -20.15 32.93
N ILE A 277 -0.82 -20.84 31.88
CA ILE A 277 -2.19 -21.34 31.69
C ILE A 277 -2.18 -22.87 31.79
N LYS A 278 -3.06 -23.45 32.61
CA LYS A 278 -3.24 -24.92 32.71
C LYS A 278 -4.71 -25.30 32.77
N ASP A 279 -5.04 -26.47 32.23
CA ASP A 279 -6.34 -27.11 32.29
C ASP A 279 -7.49 -26.27 31.69
N ALA A 280 -7.19 -25.41 30.70
CA ALA A 280 -8.17 -24.52 30.08
C ALA A 280 -8.83 -25.11 28.82
N ASP A 281 -10.09 -24.72 28.57
CA ASP A 281 -10.89 -25.08 27.40
C ASP A 281 -10.68 -24.08 26.24
N GLN A 282 -10.60 -22.79 26.59
CA GLN A 282 -10.36 -21.66 25.69
C GLN A 282 -9.52 -20.60 26.39
N VAL A 283 -8.72 -19.85 25.63
CA VAL A 283 -8.05 -18.62 26.08
C VAL A 283 -8.32 -17.50 25.07
N LEU A 284 -8.74 -16.33 25.57
CA LEU A 284 -8.86 -15.09 24.81
C LEU A 284 -7.77 -14.12 25.29
N VAL A 285 -6.98 -13.58 24.36
CA VAL A 285 -5.99 -12.53 24.62
C VAL A 285 -6.36 -11.29 23.82
N LEU A 286 -6.51 -10.15 24.51
CA LEU A 286 -6.75 -8.84 23.90
C LEU A 286 -5.51 -7.96 24.11
N VAL A 287 -4.81 -7.61 23.03
CA VAL A 287 -3.55 -6.83 23.09
C VAL A 287 -3.76 -5.43 22.57
N ASP A 288 -3.34 -4.44 23.35
CA ASP A 288 -3.20 -3.05 22.92
C ASP A 288 -1.78 -2.54 23.22
N LEU A 289 -1.27 -1.64 22.36
CA LEU A 289 0.03 -0.99 22.50
C LEU A 289 -0.04 0.50 22.16
N LYS A 290 0.83 1.28 22.80
CA LYS A 290 0.84 2.75 22.78
C LYS A 290 2.28 3.26 22.72
N PRO A 291 2.74 3.85 21.59
CA PRO A 291 3.93 4.70 21.62
C PRO A 291 3.59 6.00 22.36
N LEU A 292 4.45 6.42 23.30
CA LEU A 292 4.28 7.64 24.06
C LEU A 292 5.31 8.69 23.63
N TYR A 293 4.85 9.94 23.48
CA TYR A 293 5.68 11.12 23.20
C TYR A 293 6.13 11.85 24.47
N ASP A 294 5.56 11.47 25.62
CA ASP A 294 5.92 11.88 26.97
C ASP A 294 6.04 10.60 27.81
N PRO A 295 7.23 10.24 28.32
CA PRO A 295 7.45 8.99 29.03
C PRO A 295 6.88 8.99 30.45
N ASP A 296 6.57 10.15 31.04
CA ASP A 296 5.94 10.25 32.36
C ASP A 296 4.40 10.10 32.27
N ALA A 297 3.83 10.25 31.07
CA ALA A 297 2.40 10.14 30.79
C ALA A 297 1.91 8.68 30.58
N SER A 298 2.27 7.77 31.50
CA SER A 298 1.93 6.34 31.42
C SER A 298 0.43 6.06 31.23
N THR A 299 0.13 5.06 30.42
CA THR A 299 -1.23 4.66 30.01
C THR A 299 -1.65 3.28 30.49
N ILE A 300 -0.74 2.47 31.07
CA ILE A 300 -0.98 1.06 31.45
C ILE A 300 -2.33 0.83 32.15
N ASP A 301 -2.65 1.57 33.22
CA ASP A 301 -3.89 1.37 33.98
C ASP A 301 -5.15 1.78 33.20
N LYS A 302 -5.04 2.84 32.39
CA LYS A 302 -6.11 3.28 31.48
C LYS A 302 -6.37 2.23 30.40
N THR A 303 -5.31 1.62 29.88
CA THR A 303 -5.36 0.56 28.87
C THR A 303 -5.90 -0.75 29.46
N LYS A 304 -5.48 -1.14 30.68
CA LYS A 304 -6.08 -2.23 31.46
C LYS A 304 -7.58 -2.02 31.66
N ALA A 305 -8.00 -0.83 32.09
CA ALA A 305 -9.41 -0.50 32.31
C ALA A 305 -10.24 -0.52 31.00
N MET A 306 -9.68 -0.01 29.90
CA MET A 306 -10.29 -0.07 28.56
C MET A 306 -10.46 -1.53 28.11
N LEU A 307 -9.38 -2.32 28.16
CA LEU A 307 -9.39 -3.73 27.77
C LEU A 307 -10.37 -4.54 28.61
N ALA A 308 -10.47 -4.29 29.91
CA ALA A 308 -11.42 -4.96 30.82
C ALA A 308 -12.89 -4.71 30.46
N GLY A 309 -13.20 -3.54 29.88
CA GLY A 309 -14.55 -3.18 29.42
C GLY A 309 -14.97 -3.85 28.10
N LEU A 310 -14.06 -4.49 27.38
CA LEU A 310 -14.37 -5.21 26.13
C LEU A 310 -15.06 -6.57 26.41
N PRO A 311 -15.89 -7.08 25.47
CA PRO A 311 -16.45 -8.42 25.54
C PRO A 311 -15.43 -9.54 25.79
N LYS A 312 -15.86 -10.58 26.51
CA LYS A 312 -15.12 -11.86 26.62
C LYS A 312 -15.47 -12.86 25.52
N ASP A 313 -16.40 -12.54 24.62
CA ASP A 313 -16.77 -13.41 23.50
C ASP A 313 -16.03 -13.01 22.22
N TYR A 314 -15.31 -13.98 21.63
CA TYR A 314 -14.52 -13.77 20.43
C TYR A 314 -15.37 -13.47 19.20
N GLN A 315 -16.52 -14.14 19.05
CA GLN A 315 -17.39 -13.96 17.87
C GLN A 315 -18.09 -12.59 17.86
N GLN A 316 -18.40 -12.05 19.04
CA GLN A 316 -18.90 -10.68 19.20
C GLN A 316 -17.86 -9.63 18.78
N LEU A 317 -16.57 -9.85 19.12
CA LEU A 317 -15.48 -8.99 18.68
C LEU A 317 -15.23 -9.13 17.16
N LEU A 318 -15.20 -10.36 16.64
CA LEU A 318 -15.01 -10.63 15.21
C LEU A 318 -16.13 -10.02 14.36
N GLY A 319 -17.40 -10.25 14.72
CA GLY A 319 -18.55 -9.70 14.00
C GLY A 319 -18.60 -8.16 14.00
N ARG A 320 -18.09 -7.51 15.06
CA ARG A 320 -17.90 -6.06 15.13
C ARG A 320 -16.81 -5.57 14.17
N HIS A 321 -15.69 -6.28 14.10
CA HIS A 321 -14.57 -5.96 13.20
C HIS A 321 -14.89 -6.22 11.73
N ALA A 322 -15.36 -7.44 11.42
CA ALA A 322 -15.63 -7.91 10.06
C ALA A 322 -16.67 -7.06 9.34
N LYS A 323 -17.64 -6.46 10.05
CA LYS A 323 -18.58 -5.49 9.46
C LYS A 323 -17.89 -4.23 8.92
N ILE A 324 -16.77 -3.80 9.51
CA ILE A 324 -16.01 -2.62 9.06
C ILE A 324 -14.97 -3.02 8.02
N HIS A 325 -14.18 -4.06 8.30
CA HIS A 325 -13.13 -4.53 7.38
C HIS A 325 -13.73 -5.05 6.07
N GLY A 326 -14.78 -5.87 6.17
CA GLY A 326 -15.48 -6.44 5.02
C GLY A 326 -16.28 -5.43 4.23
N GLU A 327 -16.55 -4.22 4.74
CA GLU A 327 -17.16 -3.16 3.93
C GLU A 327 -16.15 -2.67 2.88
N LEU A 328 -14.96 -2.23 3.30
CA LEU A 328 -13.86 -1.85 2.39
C LEU A 328 -13.44 -3.00 1.45
N PHE A 329 -13.29 -4.21 1.98
CA PHE A 329 -12.77 -5.32 1.18
C PHE A 329 -13.78 -5.81 0.12
N ASN A 330 -15.05 -6.00 0.48
CA ASN A 330 -16.04 -6.64 -0.41
C ASN A 330 -16.60 -5.71 -1.50
N ARG A 331 -16.28 -4.40 -1.48
CA ARG A 331 -16.60 -3.46 -2.58
C ARG A 331 -16.15 -3.96 -3.95
N MET A 332 -15.05 -4.72 -4.02
CA MET A 332 -14.58 -5.34 -5.28
C MET A 332 -14.49 -6.85 -5.23
N ARG A 333 -14.61 -7.43 -6.43
CA ARG A 333 -14.27 -8.81 -6.79
C ARG A 333 -13.69 -8.81 -8.21
N LEU A 334 -12.71 -9.67 -8.45
CA LEU A 334 -12.30 -10.10 -9.78
C LEU A 334 -12.80 -11.53 -10.01
N ASP A 335 -13.26 -11.84 -11.22
CA ASP A 335 -13.57 -13.19 -11.64
C ASP A 335 -13.20 -13.38 -13.12
N ILE A 336 -12.18 -14.18 -13.38
CA ILE A 336 -11.71 -14.57 -14.71
C ILE A 336 -11.91 -16.09 -14.92
N GLY A 337 -12.73 -16.73 -14.07
CA GLY A 337 -12.97 -18.16 -14.08
C GLY A 337 -11.82 -18.99 -13.51
N GLY A 338 -11.29 -18.63 -12.33
CA GLY A 338 -10.36 -19.48 -11.57
C GLY A 338 -11.02 -20.47 -10.60
N GLU A 339 -12.34 -20.41 -10.37
CA GLU A 339 -13.08 -21.13 -9.31
C GLU A 339 -12.65 -22.59 -9.04
N ALA A 340 -12.41 -23.38 -10.09
CA ALA A 340 -12.04 -24.79 -9.98
C ALA A 340 -10.75 -25.04 -9.15
N ASP A 341 -9.81 -24.10 -9.15
CA ASP A 341 -8.54 -24.17 -8.41
C ASP A 341 -8.61 -23.47 -7.03
N HIS A 342 -9.71 -22.75 -6.68
CA HIS A 342 -9.78 -21.89 -5.48
C HIS A 342 -9.54 -22.59 -4.14
N ARG A 343 -9.86 -23.89 -4.07
CA ARG A 343 -9.73 -24.72 -2.86
C ARG A 343 -8.34 -25.34 -2.68
N ARG A 344 -7.42 -25.12 -3.62
CA ARG A 344 -6.04 -25.63 -3.55
C ARG A 344 -5.21 -24.78 -2.60
N THR A 345 -4.10 -25.35 -2.13
CA THR A 345 -3.17 -24.65 -1.25
C THR A 345 -2.32 -23.66 -2.04
N THR A 346 -1.81 -22.61 -1.41
CA THR A 346 -0.94 -21.63 -2.08
C THR A 346 0.29 -22.30 -2.66
N GLU A 347 0.85 -23.33 -1.99
CA GLU A 347 2.02 -24.05 -2.49
C GLU A 347 1.71 -24.81 -3.79
N ASP A 348 0.53 -25.46 -3.89
CA ASP A 348 0.12 -26.14 -5.13
C ASP A 348 -0.08 -25.12 -6.28
N LEU A 349 -0.68 -23.96 -6.00
CA LEU A 349 -0.94 -22.91 -6.99
C LEU A 349 0.33 -22.23 -7.49
N LEU A 350 1.32 -22.03 -6.61
CA LEU A 350 2.64 -21.46 -6.95
C LEU A 350 3.55 -22.44 -7.72
N VAL A 351 3.24 -23.75 -7.70
CA VAL A 351 3.94 -24.78 -8.48
C VAL A 351 3.28 -25.00 -9.86
N ASP A 352 1.95 -24.97 -9.94
CA ASP A 352 1.20 -25.15 -11.19
C ASP A 352 1.21 -23.93 -12.13
N SER A 353 1.62 -22.76 -11.63
CA SER A 353 1.62 -21.49 -12.37
C SER A 353 2.97 -21.25 -13.06
N SER A 354 2.97 -21.13 -14.39
CA SER A 354 4.17 -20.88 -15.20
C SER A 354 4.10 -19.55 -15.97
N TYR A 355 5.13 -19.23 -16.76
CA TYR A 355 5.13 -18.05 -17.63
C TYR A 355 4.25 -18.25 -18.88
N GLU A 356 4.10 -19.49 -19.32
CA GLU A 356 3.30 -19.92 -20.47
C GLU A 356 1.84 -20.16 -20.08
N LYS A 357 1.59 -20.56 -18.82
CA LYS A 357 0.27 -20.89 -18.27
C LYS A 357 0.15 -20.37 -16.83
N LEU A 358 -0.15 -19.08 -16.70
CA LEU A 358 -0.42 -18.44 -15.42
C LEU A 358 -1.73 -18.95 -14.81
N ASN A 359 -1.73 -19.33 -13.53
CA ASN A 359 -2.93 -19.90 -12.88
C ASN A 359 -3.95 -18.80 -12.53
N ARG A 360 -5.21 -18.96 -13.00
CA ARG A 360 -6.28 -17.96 -12.80
C ARG A 360 -6.69 -17.77 -11.33
N ALA A 361 -6.81 -18.85 -10.56
CA ALA A 361 -7.09 -18.77 -9.14
C ALA A 361 -5.96 -18.07 -8.38
N LEU A 362 -4.70 -18.25 -8.81
CA LEU A 362 -3.58 -17.51 -8.24
C LEU A 362 -3.70 -16.01 -8.53
N ILE A 363 -3.99 -15.60 -9.78
CA ILE A 363 -4.20 -14.18 -10.15
C ILE A 363 -5.31 -13.55 -9.28
N GLU A 364 -6.46 -14.23 -9.15
CA GLU A 364 -7.59 -13.76 -8.33
C GLU A 364 -7.20 -13.66 -6.84
N LYS A 365 -6.52 -14.68 -6.29
CA LYS A 365 -6.04 -14.66 -4.90
C LYS A 365 -4.97 -13.60 -4.62
N VAL A 366 -4.06 -13.29 -5.56
CA VAL A 366 -3.06 -12.21 -5.34
C VAL A 366 -3.63 -10.82 -5.59
N PHE A 367 -4.65 -10.67 -6.46
CA PHE A 367 -5.43 -9.44 -6.57
C PHE A 367 -6.13 -9.12 -5.23
N ASP A 368 -6.74 -10.14 -4.64
CA ASP A 368 -7.36 -10.04 -3.32
C ASP A 368 -6.33 -9.78 -2.21
N ALA A 369 -5.22 -10.53 -2.17
CA ALA A 369 -4.16 -10.34 -1.18
C ALA A 369 -3.55 -8.94 -1.24
N GLY A 370 -3.36 -8.38 -2.45
CA GLY A 370 -2.89 -7.01 -2.62
C GLY A 370 -3.82 -5.99 -1.97
N ARG A 371 -5.12 -6.02 -2.30
CA ARG A 371 -6.12 -5.13 -1.68
C ARG A 371 -6.23 -5.36 -0.17
N TYR A 372 -6.23 -6.61 0.29
CA TYR A 372 -6.24 -6.96 1.71
C TYR A 372 -5.05 -6.39 2.47
N ASN A 373 -3.84 -6.51 1.91
CA ASN A 373 -2.62 -6.01 2.51
C ASN A 373 -2.71 -4.49 2.69
N ILE A 374 -3.03 -3.73 1.62
CA ILE A 374 -3.15 -2.27 1.67
C ILE A 374 -4.25 -1.79 2.63
N ILE A 375 -5.42 -2.45 2.63
CA ILE A 375 -6.48 -2.18 3.63
C ILE A 375 -5.91 -2.37 5.04
N SER A 376 -5.25 -3.49 5.31
CA SER A 376 -4.78 -3.89 6.65
C SER A 376 -3.62 -3.05 7.19
N CYS A 377 -2.88 -2.35 6.32
CA CYS A 377 -1.73 -1.52 6.69
C CYS A 377 -1.88 -0.01 6.48
N THR A 378 -3.05 0.49 6.07
CA THR A 378 -3.33 1.93 6.00
C THR A 378 -4.16 2.37 7.21
N GLY A 379 -3.62 3.29 8.01
CA GLY A 379 -4.22 3.81 9.26
C GLY A 379 -4.48 5.32 9.19
N GLU A 380 -3.94 6.06 10.14
CA GLU A 380 -3.76 7.52 10.01
C GLU A 380 -2.65 7.87 9.00
N LEU A 381 -1.68 6.97 8.85
CA LEU A 381 -0.56 7.03 7.91
C LEU A 381 -0.79 6.10 6.71
N PRO A 382 -0.20 6.42 5.53
CA PRO A 382 -0.17 5.49 4.42
C PRO A 382 0.75 4.29 4.74
N PRO A 383 0.77 3.24 3.90
CA PRO A 383 1.73 2.15 4.03
C PRO A 383 3.18 2.66 3.91
N VAL A 384 4.04 2.33 4.88
CA VAL A 384 5.50 2.35 4.66
C VAL A 384 5.89 1.18 3.74
N LEU A 385 7.18 1.05 3.37
CA LEU A 385 7.65 -0.09 2.56
C LEU A 385 7.14 -1.45 3.07
N GLN A 386 7.16 -1.69 4.39
CA GLN A 386 6.68 -2.96 4.99
C GLN A 386 5.23 -2.87 5.51
N GLY A 387 4.45 -1.88 5.05
CA GLY A 387 3.05 -1.70 5.41
C GLY A 387 2.88 -1.25 6.85
N VAL A 388 2.45 -2.17 7.71
CA VAL A 388 2.35 -1.98 9.17
C VAL A 388 3.01 -3.15 9.91
N TRP A 389 3.85 -3.94 9.24
CA TRP A 389 4.49 -5.15 9.79
C TRP A 389 6.00 -5.06 9.64
N GLY A 390 6.76 -5.48 10.66
CA GLY A 390 8.22 -5.47 10.61
C GLY A 390 8.81 -6.47 11.59
N GLY A 391 9.82 -7.24 11.16
CA GLY A 391 10.43 -8.30 11.97
C GLY A 391 11.82 -7.99 12.54
N THR A 392 12.40 -6.82 12.26
CA THR A 392 13.76 -6.44 12.67
C THR A 392 13.88 -4.96 13.02
N TYR A 393 14.82 -4.60 13.90
CA TYR A 393 15.16 -3.20 14.20
C TYR A 393 16.08 -2.54 13.15
N ALA A 394 16.41 -3.26 12.07
CA ALA A 394 17.25 -2.76 10.99
C ALA A 394 16.67 -3.13 9.60
N PRO A 395 15.42 -2.73 9.31
CA PRO A 395 14.70 -3.14 8.11
C PRO A 395 15.36 -2.67 6.81
N GLY A 396 14.98 -3.32 5.71
CA GLY A 396 15.35 -2.91 4.36
C GLY A 396 14.95 -1.47 4.09
N TRP A 397 15.94 -0.65 3.72
CA TRP A 397 15.81 0.80 3.53
C TRP A 397 15.06 1.53 4.67
N ALA A 398 15.31 1.20 5.93
CA ALA A 398 14.61 1.78 7.09
C ALA A 398 13.08 1.53 7.14
N SER A 399 12.49 0.83 6.15
CA SER A 399 11.04 0.76 5.95
C SER A 399 10.36 2.14 6.06
N ASP A 400 10.80 3.09 5.22
CA ASP A 400 10.30 4.46 5.20
C ASP A 400 9.20 4.70 4.15
N PHE A 401 8.86 5.97 3.91
CA PHE A 401 8.05 6.40 2.78
C PHE A 401 8.96 6.76 1.59
N THR A 402 9.27 5.77 0.75
CA THR A 402 10.01 6.00 -0.51
C THR A 402 9.07 6.51 -1.60
N HIS A 403 9.06 7.83 -1.79
CA HIS A 403 8.20 8.56 -2.73
C HIS A 403 8.62 8.43 -4.19
N ASN A 404 9.86 8.05 -4.49
CA ASN A 404 10.35 7.93 -5.88
C ASN A 404 9.91 6.64 -6.60
N GLY A 405 9.05 5.81 -5.99
CA GLY A 405 8.44 4.66 -6.66
C GLY A 405 7.57 3.77 -5.77
N ASN A 406 8.09 3.31 -4.61
CA ASN A 406 7.39 2.31 -3.80
C ASN A 406 6.04 2.78 -3.26
N VAL A 407 5.97 3.97 -2.63
CA VAL A 407 4.72 4.48 -2.05
C VAL A 407 3.67 4.79 -3.13
N PRO A 408 3.99 5.50 -4.23
CA PRO A 408 3.09 5.62 -5.38
C PRO A 408 2.56 4.28 -5.89
N SER A 409 3.41 3.25 -5.99
CA SER A 409 2.98 1.89 -6.38
C SER A 409 2.05 1.27 -5.34
N ALA A 410 2.35 1.40 -4.04
CA ALA A 410 1.54 0.86 -2.96
C ALA A 410 0.14 1.51 -2.85
N ILE A 411 -0.04 2.76 -3.28
CA ILE A 411 -1.33 3.47 -3.27
C ILE A 411 -2.04 3.53 -4.63
N ALA A 412 -1.41 3.04 -5.72
CA ALA A 412 -1.90 3.17 -7.10
C ALA A 412 -3.32 2.64 -7.31
N SER A 413 -3.73 1.61 -6.58
CA SER A 413 -5.09 1.05 -6.66
C SER A 413 -6.09 1.65 -5.67
N ASN A 414 -5.74 2.61 -4.80
CA ASN A 414 -6.66 3.09 -3.75
C ASN A 414 -7.92 3.73 -4.33
N MET A 415 -7.79 4.58 -5.37
CA MET A 415 -8.93 5.24 -5.99
C MET A 415 -9.75 4.28 -6.86
N MET A 416 -9.14 3.75 -7.95
CA MET A 416 -9.82 2.82 -8.86
C MET A 416 -10.28 1.51 -8.21
N GLY A 417 -9.62 1.11 -7.11
CA GLY A 417 -9.92 -0.08 -6.33
C GLY A 417 -10.98 0.09 -5.23
N ASN A 418 -11.67 1.25 -5.23
CA ASN A 418 -12.80 1.58 -4.34
C ASN A 418 -12.45 1.63 -2.86
N MET A 419 -11.30 2.24 -2.57
CA MET A 419 -10.77 2.48 -1.23
C MET A 419 -10.36 3.96 -1.06
N PRO A 420 -11.20 4.95 -1.48
CA PRO A 420 -10.83 6.37 -1.45
C PRO A 420 -10.45 6.87 -0.05
N GLU A 421 -11.01 6.29 1.01
CA GLU A 421 -10.69 6.60 2.40
C GLU A 421 -9.21 6.37 2.73
N LEU A 422 -8.56 5.41 2.06
CA LEU A 422 -7.14 5.09 2.27
C LEU A 422 -6.20 6.09 1.60
N MET A 423 -6.69 6.87 0.62
CA MET A 423 -5.90 7.94 0.01
C MET A 423 -5.76 9.15 0.94
N LEU A 424 -6.75 9.41 1.81
CA LEU A 424 -6.70 10.50 2.78
C LEU A 424 -5.53 10.37 3.76
N ALA A 425 -5.11 9.15 4.08
CA ALA A 425 -3.92 8.90 4.90
C ALA A 425 -2.63 9.40 4.19
N TYR A 426 -2.50 9.15 2.89
CA TYR A 426 -1.37 9.67 2.10
C TYR A 426 -1.39 11.20 2.01
N THR A 427 -2.53 11.80 1.66
CA THR A 427 -2.60 13.26 1.50
C THR A 427 -2.40 14.00 2.82
N SER A 428 -3.01 13.50 3.91
CA SER A 428 -2.80 14.05 5.25
C SER A 428 -1.35 13.88 5.74
N TYR A 429 -0.68 12.78 5.38
CA TYR A 429 0.74 12.61 5.67
C TYR A 429 1.60 13.67 4.94
N ILE A 430 1.37 13.86 3.64
CA ILE A 430 2.10 14.87 2.84
C ILE A 430 1.87 16.29 3.37
N GLU A 431 0.63 16.64 3.74
CA GLU A 431 0.32 17.92 4.42
C GLU A 431 1.02 18.04 5.78
N SER A 432 1.05 16.96 6.57
CA SER A 432 1.69 16.97 7.90
C SER A 432 3.21 17.14 7.88
N ILE A 433 3.89 16.81 6.77
CA ILE A 433 5.33 17.07 6.58
C ILE A 433 5.63 18.32 5.76
N GLU A 434 4.62 19.08 5.31
CA GLU A 434 4.77 20.22 4.40
C GLU A 434 5.77 21.29 4.88
N PRO A 435 5.82 21.70 6.16
CA PRO A 435 6.81 22.69 6.65
C PRO A 435 8.27 22.28 6.45
N TRP A 436 8.57 20.97 6.43
CA TRP A 436 9.91 20.46 6.14
C TRP A 436 10.23 20.55 4.63
N LEU A 437 9.20 20.48 3.78
CA LEU A 437 9.33 20.57 2.32
C LEU A 437 9.56 22.01 1.86
N GLU A 438 8.99 23.00 2.57
CA GLU A 438 9.32 24.42 2.40
C GLU A 438 10.77 24.70 2.80
N ILE A 439 11.26 24.08 3.88
CA ILE A 439 12.67 24.17 4.29
C ILE A 439 13.59 23.55 3.24
N ASN A 440 13.24 22.39 2.65
CA ASN A 440 14.00 21.80 1.54
C ASN A 440 14.10 22.76 0.34
N ALA A 441 12.96 23.30 -0.13
CA ALA A 441 12.92 24.23 -1.26
C ALA A 441 13.84 25.45 -1.04
N LYS A 442 13.77 26.03 0.15
CA LYS A 442 14.56 27.18 0.56
C LYS A 442 16.05 26.86 0.69
N HIS A 443 16.43 25.85 1.46
CA HIS A 443 17.84 25.52 1.75
C HIS A 443 18.56 24.98 0.53
N MET A 444 17.93 24.09 -0.24
CA MET A 444 18.62 23.39 -1.32
C MET A 444 18.65 24.23 -2.61
N PHE A 445 17.57 24.97 -2.89
CA PHE A 445 17.39 25.66 -4.18
C PHE A 445 17.24 27.19 -4.06
N GLY A 446 17.10 27.74 -2.85
CA GLY A 446 16.81 29.17 -2.67
C GLY A 446 15.40 29.58 -3.10
N ALA A 447 14.51 28.59 -3.32
CA ALA A 447 13.19 28.75 -3.90
C ALA A 447 12.09 28.85 -2.83
N ARG A 448 10.95 29.43 -3.22
CA ARG A 448 9.66 29.29 -2.53
C ARG A 448 9.03 27.92 -2.85
N GLY A 449 7.84 27.67 -2.31
CA GLY A 449 7.11 26.42 -2.56
C GLY A 449 7.68 25.24 -1.77
N VAL A 450 7.46 24.01 -2.27
CA VAL A 450 7.77 22.77 -1.55
C VAL A 450 8.57 21.78 -2.40
N VAL A 451 9.56 21.12 -1.78
CA VAL A 451 10.29 19.97 -2.35
C VAL A 451 10.12 18.75 -1.46
N LEU A 452 9.37 17.75 -1.96
CA LEU A 452 9.24 16.43 -1.35
C LEU A 452 10.53 15.62 -1.61
N PRO A 453 11.21 15.08 -0.58
CA PRO A 453 12.35 14.19 -0.78
C PRO A 453 11.92 12.86 -1.42
N SER A 454 12.87 12.10 -1.92
CA SER A 454 12.62 10.70 -2.32
C SER A 454 12.24 9.79 -1.15
N ARG A 455 12.49 10.21 0.11
CA ARG A 455 12.46 9.40 1.33
C ARG A 455 12.10 10.23 2.57
N SER A 456 11.17 9.76 3.41
CA SER A 456 10.75 10.44 4.65
C SER A 456 10.13 9.47 5.68
N THR A 457 10.09 9.85 6.97
CA THR A 457 9.26 9.20 8.01
C THR A 457 8.65 10.22 8.97
N THR A 458 9.27 10.44 10.13
CA THR A 458 8.89 11.42 11.17
C THR A 458 9.10 12.87 10.75
N HIS A 459 9.86 13.10 9.68
CA HIS A 459 10.22 14.41 9.13
C HIS A 459 10.39 14.34 7.59
N GLY A 460 10.27 15.49 6.93
CA GLY A 460 10.42 15.63 5.47
C GLY A 460 11.79 16.11 4.96
N PHE A 461 12.82 16.24 5.80
CA PHE A 461 14.13 16.76 5.36
C PHE A 461 14.87 15.85 4.37
N ASN A 462 15.37 16.44 3.26
CA ASN A 462 16.02 15.72 2.18
C ASN A 462 17.53 15.50 2.43
N ASN A 463 17.87 14.43 3.16
CA ASN A 463 19.25 14.02 3.44
C ASN A 463 19.69 12.75 2.68
N ALA A 464 18.93 12.32 1.65
CA ALA A 464 19.27 11.15 0.83
C ALA A 464 20.34 11.51 -0.22
N LEU A 465 21.56 11.83 0.22
CA LEU A 465 22.63 12.40 -0.61
C LEU A 465 24.03 11.85 -0.25
N VAL A 466 24.74 11.32 -1.26
CA VAL A 466 26.20 11.11 -1.28
C VAL A 466 26.73 11.42 -2.69
N ASP A 467 28.06 11.48 -2.90
CA ASP A 467 28.67 11.78 -4.21
C ASP A 467 28.18 10.87 -5.37
N THR A 468 27.77 9.66 -4.99
CA THR A 468 27.30 8.56 -5.85
C THR A 468 25.78 8.41 -5.87
N PHE A 469 25.03 9.12 -5.02
CA PHE A 469 23.56 9.07 -4.94
C PHE A 469 22.99 10.49 -4.82
N ALA A 470 22.44 11.01 -5.91
CA ALA A 470 21.99 12.40 -6.02
C ALA A 470 20.49 12.59 -5.68
N GLY A 471 19.97 11.89 -4.67
CA GLY A 471 18.55 11.99 -4.27
C GLY A 471 18.12 13.40 -3.85
N GLY A 472 19.07 14.21 -3.38
CA GLY A 472 18.87 15.64 -3.14
C GLY A 472 18.50 16.49 -4.38
N PHE A 473 18.68 15.96 -5.59
CA PHE A 473 18.37 16.63 -6.84
C PHE A 473 17.09 16.11 -7.53
N TRP A 474 16.41 15.09 -7.00
CA TRP A 474 15.12 14.67 -7.57
C TRP A 474 14.03 15.69 -7.21
N VAL A 475 13.40 16.33 -8.22
CA VAL A 475 12.38 17.38 -7.98
C VAL A 475 10.97 17.02 -8.44
N ALA A 476 10.72 15.84 -9.05
CA ALA A 476 9.35 15.42 -9.36
C ALA A 476 8.45 15.20 -8.12
N GLY A 477 9.02 14.99 -6.93
CA GLY A 477 8.28 14.44 -5.78
C GLY A 477 7.00 15.21 -5.40
N ALA A 478 7.06 16.54 -5.28
CA ALA A 478 5.87 17.33 -4.94
C ALA A 478 4.84 17.40 -6.09
N ALA A 479 5.32 17.32 -7.34
CA ALA A 479 4.46 17.28 -8.52
C ALA A 479 3.76 15.92 -8.67
N TRP A 480 4.44 14.81 -8.37
CA TRP A 480 3.83 13.48 -8.34
C TRP A 480 2.88 13.32 -7.15
N ALA A 481 3.23 13.81 -5.96
CA ALA A 481 2.29 13.86 -4.85
C ALA A 481 1.00 14.62 -5.22
N SER A 482 1.15 15.74 -5.93
CA SER A 482 0.02 16.54 -6.46
C SER A 482 -0.92 15.78 -7.41
N HIS A 483 -0.46 14.72 -8.09
CA HIS A 483 -1.34 13.84 -8.86
C HIS A 483 -2.41 13.23 -7.94
N PHE A 484 -2.00 12.59 -6.84
CA PHE A 484 -2.91 11.87 -5.94
C PHE A 484 -3.93 12.79 -5.25
N PHE A 485 -3.54 14.01 -4.92
CA PHE A 485 -4.47 15.04 -4.40
C PHE A 485 -5.53 15.43 -5.46
N TYR A 486 -5.11 15.70 -6.69
CA TYR A 486 -6.06 16.06 -7.75
C TYR A 486 -6.95 14.87 -8.15
N ASP A 487 -6.39 13.67 -8.19
CA ASP A 487 -7.12 12.46 -8.58
C ASP A 487 -8.12 12.00 -7.51
N TYR A 488 -7.85 12.26 -6.22
CA TYR A 488 -8.86 12.13 -5.17
C TYR A 488 -10.12 12.93 -5.51
N TYR A 489 -9.98 14.19 -5.93
CA TYR A 489 -11.11 15.00 -6.42
C TYR A 489 -11.75 14.39 -7.67
N LEU A 490 -10.97 13.94 -8.67
CA LEU A 490 -11.55 13.38 -9.90
C LEU A 490 -12.40 12.12 -9.66
N TYR A 491 -11.98 11.24 -8.75
CA TYR A 491 -12.71 10.00 -8.41
C TYR A 491 -13.87 10.22 -7.42
N THR A 492 -13.80 11.22 -6.54
CA THR A 492 -14.85 11.45 -5.52
C THR A 492 -15.83 12.58 -5.87
N GLY A 493 -15.45 13.50 -6.74
CA GLY A 493 -16.16 14.76 -7.00
C GLY A 493 -16.11 15.73 -5.81
N ASP A 494 -15.19 15.56 -4.86
CA ASP A 494 -15.10 16.39 -3.65
C ASP A 494 -14.47 17.76 -3.94
N ARG A 495 -15.35 18.76 -4.09
CA ARG A 495 -14.95 20.15 -4.36
C ARG A 495 -14.44 20.89 -3.12
N GLU A 496 -14.72 20.41 -1.90
CA GLU A 496 -14.15 20.98 -0.68
C GLU A 496 -12.70 20.49 -0.51
N PHE A 497 -12.45 19.20 -0.74
CA PHE A 497 -11.09 18.67 -0.84
C PHE A 497 -10.27 19.38 -1.93
N LEU A 498 -10.84 19.57 -3.12
CA LEU A 498 -10.17 20.31 -4.19
C LEU A 498 -9.81 21.75 -3.77
N ALA A 499 -10.72 22.44 -3.07
CA ALA A 499 -10.57 23.85 -2.75
C ALA A 499 -9.65 24.14 -1.55
N ASN A 500 -9.54 23.19 -0.61
CA ASN A 500 -8.90 23.36 0.69
C ASN A 500 -7.58 22.57 0.84
N HIS A 501 -7.43 21.45 0.11
CA HIS A 501 -6.26 20.55 0.22
C HIS A 501 -5.49 20.49 -1.11
N ALA A 502 -6.13 19.99 -2.16
CA ALA A 502 -5.45 19.75 -3.44
C ALA A 502 -4.93 21.03 -4.10
N LEU A 503 -5.78 22.03 -4.33
CA LEU A 503 -5.35 23.26 -4.99
C LEU A 503 -4.25 24.01 -4.20
N PRO A 504 -4.34 24.21 -2.87
CA PRO A 504 -3.25 24.83 -2.10
C PRO A 504 -1.91 24.08 -2.16
N PHE A 505 -1.91 22.74 -2.13
CA PHE A 505 -0.67 21.96 -2.27
C PHE A 505 -0.09 22.08 -3.69
N MET A 506 -0.94 22.00 -4.72
CA MET A 506 -0.56 22.20 -6.12
C MET A 506 0.00 23.60 -6.39
N GLU A 507 -0.58 24.64 -5.78
CA GLU A 507 -0.09 26.02 -5.83
C GLU A 507 1.33 26.13 -5.24
N LYS A 508 1.58 25.51 -4.06
CA LYS A 508 2.92 25.47 -3.45
C LYS A 508 3.93 24.66 -4.27
N SER A 509 3.49 23.56 -4.88
CA SER A 509 4.36 22.75 -5.75
C SER A 509 4.73 23.52 -7.03
N ALA A 510 3.78 24.21 -7.67
CA ALA A 510 4.07 25.04 -8.85
C ALA A 510 4.93 26.27 -8.51
N LEU A 511 4.74 26.86 -7.33
CA LEU A 511 5.54 27.98 -6.84
C LEU A 511 7.04 27.66 -6.71
N PHE A 512 7.39 26.40 -6.45
CA PHE A 512 8.79 25.94 -6.52
C PHE A 512 9.32 26.02 -7.95
N PHE A 513 8.58 25.48 -8.94
CA PHE A 513 9.02 25.51 -10.34
C PHE A 513 9.08 26.92 -10.93
N GLU A 514 8.31 27.89 -10.41
CA GLU A 514 8.42 29.31 -10.78
C GLU A 514 9.76 29.97 -10.38
N ASP A 515 10.39 29.53 -9.29
CA ASP A 515 11.69 30.04 -8.84
C ASP A 515 12.87 29.15 -9.29
N TYR A 516 12.62 27.84 -9.41
CA TYR A 516 13.64 26.85 -9.74
C TYR A 516 13.97 26.84 -11.24
N LEU A 517 12.98 26.87 -12.13
CA LEU A 517 13.21 26.76 -13.57
C LEU A 517 13.79 28.04 -14.16
N TYR A 518 14.68 27.89 -15.13
CA TYR A 518 15.26 28.99 -15.91
C TYR A 518 15.26 28.65 -17.40
N GLU A 519 15.29 29.68 -18.23
CA GLU A 519 15.27 29.54 -19.68
C GLU A 519 16.68 29.29 -20.24
N GLY A 520 16.82 28.31 -21.13
CA GLY A 520 18.05 28.00 -21.86
C GLY A 520 18.17 28.73 -23.19
N ASP A 521 19.31 28.56 -23.87
CA ASP A 521 19.61 29.21 -25.16
C ASP A 521 18.65 28.82 -26.31
N ASP A 522 17.87 27.75 -26.14
CA ASP A 522 16.83 27.27 -27.07
C ASP A 522 15.43 27.82 -26.75
N GLY A 523 15.29 28.66 -25.73
CA GLY A 523 14.01 29.22 -25.27
C GLY A 523 13.14 28.24 -24.47
N LYS A 524 13.68 27.09 -24.06
CA LYS A 524 13.00 26.09 -23.22
C LYS A 524 13.44 26.15 -21.77
N LEU A 525 12.59 25.68 -20.86
CA LEU A 525 12.88 25.62 -19.43
C LEU A 525 13.82 24.46 -19.10
N VAL A 526 14.88 24.75 -18.35
CA VAL A 526 15.92 23.81 -17.95
C VAL A 526 15.71 23.36 -16.51
N PHE A 527 15.72 22.05 -16.31
CA PHE A 527 15.67 21.40 -15.00
C PHE A 527 17.10 21.08 -14.58
N SER A 528 17.72 21.92 -13.74
CA SER A 528 19.05 21.69 -13.21
C SER A 528 19.21 22.24 -11.78
N PRO A 529 19.78 21.47 -10.83
CA PRO A 529 20.15 20.05 -10.93
C PRO A 529 18.92 19.13 -10.86
N THR A 530 18.93 18.00 -11.58
CA THR A 530 17.90 16.94 -11.51
C THR A 530 18.53 15.56 -11.27
N GLN A 531 17.72 14.57 -10.91
CA GLN A 531 18.06 13.15 -10.89
C GLN A 531 16.92 12.37 -11.57
N SER A 532 17.23 11.46 -12.51
CA SER A 532 16.28 10.39 -12.84
C SER A 532 16.41 9.31 -11.77
N PRO A 533 15.37 8.98 -10.98
CA PRO A 533 15.49 7.94 -9.96
C PRO A 533 15.75 6.58 -10.61
N GLU A 534 16.73 5.78 -10.19
CA GLU A 534 18.00 6.15 -9.53
C GLU A 534 19.16 5.92 -10.50
N ASN A 535 19.01 6.41 -11.73
CA ASN A 535 19.83 6.04 -12.88
C ASN A 535 20.99 7.02 -13.11
N THR A 536 22.00 6.53 -13.81
CA THR A 536 23.15 7.29 -14.27
C THR A 536 23.22 7.16 -15.80
N PRO A 537 23.37 8.27 -16.55
CA PRO A 537 23.48 8.23 -18.01
C PRO A 537 24.60 7.30 -18.50
N GLY A 538 24.41 6.65 -19.66
CA GLY A 538 25.38 5.70 -20.22
C GLY A 538 26.78 6.29 -20.44
N ASN A 539 26.85 7.60 -20.67
CA ASN A 539 28.08 8.39 -20.84
C ASN A 539 28.48 9.23 -19.62
N SER A 540 27.98 8.91 -18.43
CA SER A 540 28.28 9.58 -17.16
C SER A 540 28.59 8.56 -16.04
N ASN A 541 29.12 9.04 -14.91
CA ASN A 541 29.25 8.28 -13.67
C ASN A 541 28.59 8.97 -12.47
N SER A 542 27.66 9.90 -12.71
CA SER A 542 26.87 10.56 -11.67
C SER A 542 25.40 10.70 -12.09
N GLN A 543 24.51 10.50 -11.12
CA GLN A 543 23.05 10.65 -11.29
C GLN A 543 22.63 12.14 -11.39
N GLY A 544 23.43 13.06 -10.82
CA GLY A 544 23.13 14.49 -10.79
C GLY A 544 23.35 15.14 -12.15
N THR A 545 22.26 15.49 -12.83
CA THR A 545 22.19 15.77 -14.27
C THR A 545 21.29 16.97 -14.56
N PHE A 546 20.80 17.12 -15.79
CA PHE A 546 19.78 18.10 -16.17
C PHE A 546 18.73 17.47 -17.10
N ASN A 547 17.52 18.03 -17.14
CA ASN A 547 16.39 17.62 -17.97
C ASN A 547 16.02 16.12 -17.91
N ALA A 548 15.91 15.50 -16.73
CA ALA A 548 15.37 14.15 -16.60
C ALA A 548 13.88 14.12 -17.04
N THR A 549 13.50 13.11 -17.81
CA THR A 549 12.15 13.02 -18.42
C THR A 549 11.05 12.94 -17.37
N MET A 550 11.32 12.31 -16.21
CA MET A 550 10.37 12.22 -15.09
C MET A 550 10.02 13.59 -14.50
N ASP A 551 11.03 14.39 -14.12
CA ASP A 551 10.84 15.70 -13.49
C ASP A 551 10.12 16.68 -14.45
N VAL A 552 10.46 16.63 -15.74
CA VAL A 552 9.76 17.42 -16.78
C VAL A 552 8.30 16.98 -16.93
N ALA A 553 8.04 15.67 -16.96
CA ALA A 553 6.68 15.14 -17.14
C ALA A 553 5.78 15.44 -15.93
N ALA A 554 6.28 15.25 -14.71
CA ALA A 554 5.54 15.57 -13.48
C ALA A 554 5.21 17.07 -13.40
N ALA A 555 6.14 17.96 -13.77
CA ALA A 555 5.87 19.40 -13.84
C ALA A 555 4.84 19.77 -14.93
N LYS A 556 4.86 19.10 -16.10
CA LYS A 556 3.84 19.27 -17.15
C LYS A 556 2.45 18.83 -16.67
N GLU A 557 2.38 17.71 -15.95
CA GLU A 557 1.13 17.24 -15.35
C GLU A 557 0.62 18.21 -14.27
N LEU A 558 1.48 18.59 -13.31
CA LEU A 558 1.16 19.52 -12.23
C LEU A 558 0.54 20.82 -12.76
N LEU A 559 1.20 21.49 -13.72
CA LEU A 559 0.70 22.75 -14.28
C LEU A 559 -0.61 22.56 -15.05
N THR A 560 -0.76 21.45 -15.77
CA THR A 560 -2.02 21.11 -16.48
C THR A 560 -3.18 20.92 -15.51
N ASN A 561 -2.96 20.11 -14.46
CA ASN A 561 -3.94 19.83 -13.43
C ASN A 561 -4.25 21.07 -12.58
N LEU A 562 -3.25 21.92 -12.29
CA LEU A 562 -3.41 23.17 -11.55
C LEU A 562 -4.24 24.20 -12.32
N ILE A 563 -4.05 24.31 -13.64
CA ILE A 563 -4.89 25.13 -14.52
C ILE A 563 -6.33 24.58 -14.54
N ALA A 564 -6.50 23.26 -14.60
CA ALA A 564 -7.82 22.62 -14.59
C ALA A 564 -8.56 22.81 -13.24
N ALA A 565 -7.89 22.56 -12.11
CA ALA A 565 -8.40 22.79 -10.76
C ALA A 565 -8.78 24.26 -10.53
N SER A 566 -7.91 25.19 -10.96
CA SER A 566 -8.15 26.63 -10.84
C SER A 566 -9.39 27.07 -11.64
N LYS A 567 -9.53 26.60 -12.88
CA LYS A 567 -10.73 26.83 -13.71
C LYS A 567 -11.98 26.20 -13.09
N ALA A 568 -11.86 24.99 -12.53
CA ALA A 568 -12.98 24.30 -11.88
C ALA A 568 -13.47 24.98 -10.59
N LEU A 569 -12.69 25.89 -10.00
CA LEU A 569 -12.99 26.63 -8.77
C LEU A 569 -13.07 28.15 -8.96
N ASP A 570 -13.03 28.64 -10.20
CA ASP A 570 -13.00 30.08 -10.55
C ASP A 570 -11.87 30.87 -9.83
N LYS A 571 -10.76 30.20 -9.50
CA LYS A 571 -9.57 30.75 -8.84
C LYS A 571 -8.46 31.08 -9.85
N ASN A 572 -7.45 31.83 -9.40
CA ASN A 572 -6.15 32.00 -10.07
C ASN A 572 -6.17 32.56 -11.51
N ALA A 573 -7.19 33.32 -11.89
CA ALA A 573 -7.34 33.90 -13.24
C ALA A 573 -6.08 34.67 -13.73
N GLY A 574 -5.37 35.38 -12.84
CA GLY A 574 -4.12 36.08 -13.17
C GLY A 574 -2.86 35.21 -13.23
N LYS A 575 -2.90 33.98 -12.72
CA LYS A 575 -1.78 33.02 -12.70
C LYS A 575 -1.86 31.96 -13.80
N ILE A 576 -3.06 31.58 -14.23
CA ILE A 576 -3.29 30.64 -15.34
C ILE A 576 -2.47 31.00 -16.61
N PRO A 577 -2.36 32.27 -17.05
CA PRO A 577 -1.51 32.63 -18.20
C PRO A 577 -0.01 32.40 -17.98
N VAL A 578 0.47 32.53 -16.72
CA VAL A 578 1.87 32.28 -16.37
C VAL A 578 2.17 30.79 -16.43
N TRP A 579 1.30 29.96 -15.84
CA TRP A 579 1.42 28.51 -15.87
C TRP A 579 1.29 27.93 -17.29
N GLN A 580 0.45 28.52 -18.14
CA GLN A 580 0.40 28.19 -19.57
C GLN A 580 1.71 28.53 -20.28
N ALA A 581 2.25 29.74 -20.08
CA ALA A 581 3.53 30.13 -20.68
C ALA A 581 4.72 29.26 -20.19
N MET A 582 4.65 28.73 -18.96
CA MET A 582 5.61 27.72 -18.48
C MET A 582 5.44 26.39 -19.21
N LEU A 583 4.21 25.88 -19.36
CA LEU A 583 3.91 24.66 -20.13
C LEU A 583 4.42 24.74 -21.57
N ASP A 584 4.13 25.85 -22.26
CA ASP A 584 4.54 26.07 -23.65
C ASP A 584 6.08 26.06 -23.82
N LYS A 585 6.81 26.47 -22.78
CA LYS A 585 8.27 26.44 -22.70
C LYS A 585 8.86 25.15 -22.08
N MET A 586 8.05 24.14 -21.71
CA MET A 586 8.61 22.86 -21.25
C MET A 586 9.36 22.14 -22.38
N PRO A 587 10.41 21.35 -22.06
CA PRO A 587 11.06 20.46 -23.02
C PRO A 587 10.06 19.50 -23.68
N ALA A 588 10.29 19.24 -24.98
CA ALA A 588 9.58 18.22 -25.73
C ALA A 588 10.16 16.83 -25.42
N TYR A 589 9.32 15.80 -25.51
CA TYR A 589 9.78 14.42 -25.44
C TYR A 589 10.76 14.10 -26.58
N MET A 590 11.84 13.40 -26.25
CA MET A 590 12.90 13.02 -27.20
C MET A 590 12.95 11.51 -27.39
N ILE A 591 13.27 11.09 -28.61
CA ILE A 591 13.53 9.71 -29.01
C ILE A 591 15.02 9.61 -29.35
N ASN A 592 15.67 8.46 -29.09
CA ASN A 592 17.07 8.20 -29.48
C ASN A 592 17.16 7.44 -30.82
N ASP A 593 18.38 7.19 -31.29
CA ASP A 593 18.65 6.47 -32.54
C ASP A 593 18.17 5.00 -32.49
N GLU A 594 18.10 4.41 -31.29
CA GLU A 594 17.45 3.11 -31.06
C GLU A 594 15.91 3.15 -31.17
N GLY A 595 15.28 4.33 -31.29
CA GLY A 595 13.84 4.50 -31.41
C GLY A 595 13.06 4.28 -30.11
N ILE A 596 13.69 4.45 -28.95
CA ILE A 596 13.06 4.41 -27.61
C ILE A 596 13.04 5.83 -27.00
N ILE A 597 12.24 6.02 -25.94
CA ILE A 597 12.15 7.32 -25.28
C ILE A 597 13.45 7.63 -24.51
N LYS A 598 13.92 8.87 -24.59
CA LYS A 598 15.08 9.31 -23.80
C LYS A 598 14.71 9.45 -22.33
N GLU A 599 15.64 9.05 -21.46
CA GLU A 599 15.54 9.26 -20.01
C GLU A 599 15.99 10.67 -19.58
N TRP A 600 16.78 11.33 -20.43
CA TRP A 600 17.12 12.75 -20.32
C TRP A 600 16.80 13.47 -21.64
N LEU A 601 16.02 14.56 -21.55
CA LEU A 601 15.57 15.40 -22.66
C LEU A 601 16.68 16.39 -23.05
N THR A 602 17.77 15.82 -23.55
CA THR A 602 18.93 16.51 -24.13
C THR A 602 19.69 15.56 -25.08
N PRO A 603 20.32 16.05 -26.17
CA PRO A 603 21.26 15.24 -26.95
C PRO A 603 22.55 14.90 -26.19
N ARG A 604 22.87 15.61 -25.09
CA ARG A 604 24.15 15.48 -24.35
C ARG A 604 24.31 14.23 -23.48
N LEU A 605 23.22 13.50 -23.20
CA LEU A 605 23.21 12.37 -22.27
C LEU A 605 22.65 11.11 -22.95
N GLU A 606 23.24 9.96 -22.68
CA GLU A 606 22.81 8.65 -23.19
C GLU A 606 21.94 7.92 -22.16
N ASN A 607 20.96 7.14 -22.63
CA ASN A 607 20.18 6.29 -21.74
C ASN A 607 21.07 5.22 -21.07
N ASN A 608 20.60 4.69 -19.93
CA ASN A 608 21.12 3.45 -19.35
C ASN A 608 19.95 2.52 -19.06
N ASP A 609 19.40 1.94 -20.14
CA ASP A 609 18.17 1.16 -20.06
C ASP A 609 18.33 -0.17 -19.30
N SER A 610 19.57 -0.58 -19.02
CA SER A 610 19.88 -1.76 -18.19
C SER A 610 19.43 -1.63 -16.74
N HIS A 611 19.21 -0.39 -16.26
CA HIS A 611 18.80 -0.10 -14.88
C HIS A 611 17.37 -0.55 -14.55
N ARG A 612 17.14 -0.83 -13.26
CA ARG A 612 15.86 -1.38 -12.73
C ARG A 612 14.68 -0.42 -12.81
N HIS A 613 14.92 0.88 -12.66
CA HIS A 613 13.87 1.91 -12.74
C HIS A 613 13.43 2.15 -14.18
N SER A 614 12.18 2.60 -14.36
CA SER A 614 11.60 2.96 -15.66
C SER A 614 11.02 4.38 -15.64
N SER A 615 11.67 5.29 -14.91
CA SER A 615 11.25 6.67 -14.62
C SER A 615 10.94 7.53 -15.86
N GLN A 616 11.54 7.21 -17.01
CA GLN A 616 11.19 7.84 -18.30
C GLN A 616 9.77 7.53 -18.78
N LEU A 617 9.12 6.50 -18.23
CA LEU A 617 7.75 6.10 -18.55
C LEU A 617 6.68 6.77 -17.66
N TYR A 618 7.07 7.68 -16.75
CA TYR A 618 6.16 8.48 -15.93
C TYR A 618 4.92 9.03 -16.69
N PRO A 619 5.04 9.58 -17.91
CA PRO A 619 3.89 10.10 -18.68
C PRO A 619 2.76 9.11 -18.96
N LEU A 620 2.97 7.82 -18.66
CA LEU A 620 2.03 6.73 -18.92
C LEU A 620 1.60 5.97 -17.65
N TYR A 621 2.01 6.37 -16.43
CA TYR A 621 1.68 5.61 -15.22
C TYR A 621 0.17 5.58 -14.93
N ASP A 622 -0.52 6.73 -14.99
CA ASP A 622 -1.92 6.85 -14.52
C ASP A 622 -2.92 7.34 -15.58
N GLY A 623 -2.45 7.44 -16.83
CA GLY A 623 -3.23 7.77 -18.03
C GLY A 623 -2.32 7.84 -19.25
N MET A 624 -2.77 8.49 -20.34
CA MET A 624 -1.92 8.91 -21.46
C MET A 624 -2.21 10.37 -21.77
N THR A 625 -1.18 11.23 -21.80
CA THR A 625 -1.37 12.67 -22.06
C THR A 625 -1.77 12.93 -23.53
N PRO A 626 -2.47 14.04 -23.84
CA PRO A 626 -2.84 14.38 -25.22
C PRO A 626 -1.65 14.44 -26.17
N GLU A 627 -0.52 15.01 -25.73
CA GLU A 627 0.76 15.07 -26.44
C GLU A 627 1.25 13.70 -26.94
N ILE A 628 0.99 12.63 -26.18
CA ILE A 628 1.33 11.25 -26.56
C ILE A 628 0.19 10.61 -27.34
N ALA A 629 -1.07 10.79 -26.92
CA ALA A 629 -2.26 10.25 -27.57
C ALA A 629 -2.43 10.70 -29.03
N GLU A 630 -1.99 11.92 -29.35
CA GLU A 630 -2.02 12.50 -30.69
C GLU A 630 -0.76 12.18 -31.53
N SER A 631 0.28 11.57 -30.93
CA SER A 631 1.54 11.22 -31.60
C SER A 631 1.77 9.69 -31.68
N PRO A 632 1.49 9.06 -32.83
CA PRO A 632 1.82 7.66 -33.08
C PRO A 632 3.32 7.35 -32.95
N GLU A 633 4.19 8.34 -33.20
CA GLU A 633 5.63 8.21 -33.07
C GLU A 633 6.07 8.08 -31.59
N LEU A 634 5.51 8.93 -30.71
CA LEU A 634 5.75 8.80 -29.27
C LEU A 634 5.17 7.49 -28.72
N GLN A 635 3.95 7.10 -29.13
CA GLN A 635 3.36 5.81 -28.74
C GLN A 635 4.25 4.63 -29.12
N ALA A 636 4.80 4.63 -30.34
CA ALA A 636 5.75 3.61 -30.80
C ALA A 636 7.06 3.62 -29.98
N ALA A 637 7.61 4.79 -29.67
CA ALA A 637 8.84 4.91 -28.87
C ALA A 637 8.64 4.45 -27.42
N PHE A 638 7.54 4.85 -26.76
CA PHE A 638 7.19 4.37 -25.43
C PHE A 638 6.95 2.86 -25.39
N LYS A 639 6.21 2.30 -26.36
CA LYS A 639 6.05 0.85 -26.51
C LYS A 639 7.39 0.13 -26.64
N LYS A 640 8.26 0.59 -27.54
CA LYS A 640 9.58 -0.01 -27.77
C LYS A 640 10.48 0.09 -26.54
N SER A 641 10.31 1.12 -25.71
CA SER A 641 11.00 1.27 -24.42
C SER A 641 10.59 0.17 -23.43
N ILE A 642 9.29 -0.15 -23.36
CA ILE A 642 8.75 -1.24 -22.54
C ILE A 642 9.27 -2.60 -23.04
N GLU A 643 9.19 -2.83 -24.36
CA GLU A 643 9.72 -4.05 -25.00
C GLU A 643 11.21 -4.25 -24.71
N TYR A 644 12.01 -3.18 -24.80
CA TYR A 644 13.45 -3.19 -24.51
C TYR A 644 13.72 -3.50 -23.04
N LYS A 645 13.04 -2.82 -22.10
CA LYS A 645 13.16 -3.08 -20.65
C LYS A 645 12.82 -4.54 -20.30
N LEU A 646 11.77 -5.10 -20.91
CA LEU A 646 11.40 -6.50 -20.71
C LEU A 646 12.45 -7.47 -21.28
N ASP A 647 12.94 -7.26 -22.51
CA ASP A 647 13.96 -8.14 -23.12
C ASP A 647 15.34 -8.06 -22.44
N LYS A 648 15.79 -6.84 -22.05
CA LYS A 648 17.14 -6.64 -21.49
C LYS A 648 17.21 -6.79 -19.98
N HIS A 649 16.25 -6.26 -19.23
CA HIS A 649 16.31 -6.29 -17.77
C HIS A 649 15.63 -7.53 -17.16
N TRP A 650 14.49 -7.97 -17.70
CA TRP A 650 13.61 -8.94 -17.00
C TRP A 650 13.69 -10.39 -17.49
N LYS A 651 13.80 -10.59 -18.80
CA LYS A 651 13.74 -11.89 -19.49
C LYS A 651 14.74 -12.92 -18.96
N ASN A 652 16.02 -12.58 -18.92
CA ASN A 652 17.10 -13.48 -18.46
C ASN A 652 17.49 -13.29 -16.98
N ASN A 653 16.95 -12.28 -16.31
CA ASN A 653 17.30 -11.94 -14.93
C ASN A 653 16.37 -12.69 -13.95
N GLN A 654 16.75 -13.90 -13.57
CA GLN A 654 16.02 -14.68 -12.55
C GLN A 654 16.10 -14.02 -11.15
N THR A 655 17.17 -13.29 -10.87
CA THR A 655 17.37 -12.46 -9.68
C THR A 655 16.65 -11.09 -9.73
N GLY A 656 15.75 -10.88 -10.71
CA GLY A 656 15.14 -9.59 -11.04
C GLY A 656 14.78 -8.73 -9.82
N PHE A 657 15.52 -7.63 -9.66
CA PHE A 657 15.41 -6.73 -8.52
C PHE A 657 14.36 -5.66 -8.77
N MET A 658 13.61 -5.30 -7.72
CA MET A 658 12.60 -4.24 -7.73
C MET A 658 11.34 -4.53 -8.57
N SER A 659 10.36 -5.08 -7.87
CA SER A 659 8.99 -5.40 -8.28
C SER A 659 8.20 -4.24 -8.89
N PHE A 660 8.29 -3.03 -8.32
CA PHE A 660 7.49 -1.88 -8.76
C PHE A 660 7.84 -1.39 -10.17
N GLY A 661 9.01 -1.78 -10.71
CA GLY A 661 9.39 -1.49 -12.09
C GLY A 661 8.55 -2.29 -13.09
N LEU A 662 8.14 -3.51 -12.72
CA LEU A 662 7.16 -4.29 -13.50
C LEU A 662 5.74 -3.74 -13.34
N VAL A 663 5.40 -3.14 -12.19
CA VAL A 663 4.15 -2.39 -12.03
C VAL A 663 4.15 -1.19 -12.97
N GLN A 664 5.19 -0.37 -12.98
CA GLN A 664 5.35 0.80 -13.86
C GLN A 664 5.31 0.41 -15.35
N LEU A 665 5.99 -0.67 -15.75
CA LEU A 665 5.93 -1.21 -17.12
C LEU A 665 4.51 -1.69 -17.48
N GLY A 666 3.79 -2.34 -16.55
CA GLY A 666 2.40 -2.76 -16.74
C GLY A 666 1.40 -1.59 -16.79
N GLN A 667 1.60 -0.59 -15.94
CA GLN A 667 0.85 0.68 -15.94
C GLN A 667 1.03 1.40 -17.28
N ALA A 668 2.27 1.52 -17.78
CA ALA A 668 2.54 2.15 -19.07
C ALA A 668 1.96 1.33 -20.24
N SER A 669 2.07 0.00 -20.19
CA SER A 669 1.49 -0.91 -21.20
C SER A 669 -0.03 -0.77 -21.29
N THR A 670 -0.72 -0.70 -20.15
CA THR A 670 -2.19 -0.53 -20.11
C THR A 670 -2.63 0.84 -20.63
N SER A 671 -1.88 1.91 -20.36
CA SER A 671 -2.17 3.24 -20.92
C SER A 671 -2.01 3.33 -22.45
N LEU A 672 -1.16 2.47 -23.03
CA LEU A 672 -1.00 2.33 -24.49
C LEU A 672 -1.99 1.32 -25.13
N GLY A 673 -2.80 0.60 -24.33
CA GLY A 673 -3.67 -0.47 -24.83
C GLY A 673 -2.95 -1.79 -25.17
N GLU A 674 -1.68 -1.93 -24.78
CA GLU A 674 -0.80 -3.05 -25.15
C GLU A 674 -1.02 -4.27 -24.24
N SER A 675 -2.13 -4.99 -24.49
CA SER A 675 -2.59 -6.09 -23.64
C SER A 675 -1.58 -7.23 -23.45
N GLU A 676 -0.83 -7.61 -24.49
CA GLU A 676 0.18 -8.67 -24.38
C GLU A 676 1.39 -8.22 -23.54
N LEU A 677 1.82 -6.95 -23.63
CA LEU A 677 2.90 -6.41 -22.80
C LEU A 677 2.46 -6.26 -21.34
N ALA A 678 1.23 -5.78 -21.12
CA ALA A 678 0.63 -5.71 -19.78
C ALA A 678 0.51 -7.11 -19.15
N TYR A 679 0.07 -8.12 -19.92
CA TYR A 679 -0.05 -9.50 -19.44
C TYR A 679 1.32 -10.15 -19.18
N HIS A 680 2.34 -9.84 -19.98
CA HIS A 680 3.72 -10.26 -19.72
C HIS A 680 4.25 -9.69 -18.40
N CYS A 681 4.01 -8.40 -18.13
CA CYS A 681 4.34 -7.77 -16.84
C CYS A 681 3.61 -8.44 -15.67
N LEU A 682 2.29 -8.66 -15.79
CA LEU A 682 1.49 -9.35 -14.79
C LEU A 682 1.99 -10.77 -14.51
N THR A 683 2.38 -11.50 -15.56
CA THR A 683 2.91 -12.88 -15.45
C THR A 683 4.20 -12.93 -14.63
N HIS A 684 5.07 -11.92 -14.75
CA HIS A 684 6.21 -11.77 -13.85
C HIS A 684 5.79 -11.40 -12.42
N LEU A 685 4.86 -10.44 -12.25
CA LEU A 685 4.38 -10.00 -10.93
C LEU A 685 3.80 -11.15 -10.10
N VAL A 686 2.95 -12.00 -10.70
CA VAL A 686 2.28 -13.12 -10.01
C VAL A 686 3.25 -14.25 -9.66
N ASN A 687 4.15 -14.66 -10.57
CA ASN A 687 5.00 -15.84 -10.33
C ASN A 687 6.24 -15.57 -9.45
N ARG A 688 6.74 -14.33 -9.42
CA ARG A 688 8.05 -14.00 -8.81
C ARG A 688 8.00 -13.39 -7.41
N PHE A 689 6.93 -12.74 -7.00
CA PHE A 689 6.96 -11.81 -5.85
C PHE A 689 5.96 -12.12 -4.72
N TRP A 690 5.40 -13.33 -4.70
CA TRP A 690 4.48 -13.78 -3.65
C TRP A 690 5.00 -15.05 -2.96
N LEU A 691 4.81 -15.13 -1.64
CA LEU A 691 5.11 -16.32 -0.83
C LEU A 691 3.85 -17.18 -0.58
N SER A 692 4.00 -18.34 0.08
CA SER A 692 2.89 -19.26 0.39
C SER A 692 1.83 -18.69 1.35
N ASN A 693 2.18 -17.69 2.14
CA ASN A 693 1.27 -16.86 2.94
C ASN A 693 0.63 -15.68 2.17
N LEU A 694 0.86 -15.59 0.84
CA LEU A 694 0.52 -14.44 0.00
C LEU A 694 1.04 -13.07 0.51
N ALA A 695 2.15 -13.08 1.25
CA ALA A 695 2.94 -11.87 1.47
C ALA A 695 3.67 -11.45 0.18
N SER A 696 3.71 -10.14 -0.06
CA SER A 696 4.32 -9.48 -1.20
C SER A 696 5.79 -9.11 -0.96
N MET A 697 6.59 -9.18 -2.04
CA MET A 697 8.05 -9.08 -2.01
C MET A 697 8.56 -8.06 -3.03
N HIS A 698 9.60 -7.31 -2.67
CA HIS A 698 10.25 -6.35 -3.55
C HIS A 698 11.21 -7.00 -4.56
N ASN A 699 11.90 -8.06 -4.13
CA ASN A 699 12.81 -8.86 -4.96
C ASN A 699 12.20 -10.25 -5.15
N HIS A 700 12.78 -11.05 -6.05
CA HIS A 700 12.29 -12.42 -6.29
C HIS A 700 12.21 -13.21 -4.97
N ARG A 701 10.98 -13.51 -4.54
CA ARG A 701 10.60 -14.20 -3.28
C ARG A 701 11.39 -13.74 -2.04
N SER A 702 11.77 -12.47 -1.98
CA SER A 702 12.62 -11.92 -0.91
C SER A 702 12.40 -10.43 -0.71
N LEU A 703 12.72 -9.93 0.49
CA LEU A 703 12.57 -8.53 0.92
C LEU A 703 11.10 -8.07 0.90
N PHE A 704 10.36 -8.44 1.95
CA PHE A 704 8.94 -8.13 2.19
C PHE A 704 8.63 -6.64 1.98
N ASN A 705 7.66 -6.32 1.11
CA ASN A 705 7.32 -4.96 0.70
C ASN A 705 5.88 -4.85 0.14
N MET A 706 5.22 -3.70 0.34
CA MET A 706 3.85 -3.43 -0.09
C MET A 706 3.69 -2.84 -1.49
N ASP A 707 4.77 -2.51 -2.19
CA ASP A 707 4.70 -1.83 -3.49
C ASP A 707 3.82 -2.53 -4.56
N ILE A 708 3.88 -3.85 -4.67
CA ILE A 708 2.97 -4.62 -5.56
C ILE A 708 1.58 -4.83 -4.98
N SER A 709 1.38 -4.69 -3.67
CA SER A 709 0.07 -4.89 -3.03
C SER A 709 -0.97 -3.90 -3.57
N GLY A 710 -0.57 -2.64 -3.79
CA GLY A 710 -1.38 -1.68 -4.55
C GLY A 710 -1.12 -1.74 -6.06
N GLY A 711 0.14 -1.94 -6.46
CA GLY A 711 0.56 -1.78 -7.85
C GLY A 711 0.00 -2.84 -8.81
N MET A 712 0.04 -4.12 -8.42
CA MET A 712 -0.44 -5.19 -9.28
C MET A 712 -1.97 -5.16 -9.46
N PRO A 713 -2.81 -4.93 -8.42
CA PRO A 713 -4.23 -4.63 -8.62
C PRO A 713 -4.50 -3.43 -9.54
N ALA A 714 -3.69 -2.35 -9.47
CA ALA A 714 -3.83 -1.22 -10.39
C ALA A 714 -3.59 -1.64 -11.85
N VAL A 715 -2.56 -2.43 -12.14
CA VAL A 715 -2.31 -2.97 -13.49
C VAL A 715 -3.50 -3.82 -13.98
N ILE A 716 -4.05 -4.69 -13.13
CA ILE A 716 -5.21 -5.54 -13.48
C ILE A 716 -6.46 -4.70 -13.74
N ILE A 717 -6.75 -3.69 -12.91
CA ILE A 717 -7.90 -2.80 -13.11
C ILE A 717 -7.72 -2.02 -14.42
N LYS A 718 -6.53 -1.44 -14.68
CA LYS A 718 -6.24 -0.71 -15.92
C LYS A 718 -6.30 -1.55 -17.19
N MET A 719 -6.16 -2.88 -17.13
CA MET A 719 -6.43 -3.76 -18.28
C MET A 719 -7.92 -3.77 -18.66
N LEU A 720 -8.80 -3.61 -17.68
CA LEU A 720 -10.24 -3.83 -17.78
C LEU A 720 -11.04 -2.52 -17.84
N VAL A 721 -10.56 -1.46 -17.21
CA VAL A 721 -11.18 -0.13 -17.16
C VAL A 721 -10.09 0.96 -17.12
N ALA A 722 -10.17 1.93 -18.02
CA ALA A 722 -9.48 3.22 -17.88
C ALA A 722 -10.50 4.36 -17.88
N SER A 723 -10.23 5.46 -17.17
CA SER A 723 -11.15 6.59 -17.08
C SER A 723 -10.45 7.95 -17.08
N GLU A 724 -11.16 8.93 -17.62
CA GLU A 724 -10.86 10.35 -17.69
C GLU A 724 -12.18 11.11 -17.44
N PRO A 725 -12.16 12.38 -16.98
CA PRO A 725 -13.40 13.16 -16.84
C PRO A 725 -14.20 13.21 -18.16
N GLY A 726 -15.40 12.63 -18.16
CA GLY A 726 -16.26 12.53 -19.35
C GLY A 726 -16.01 11.32 -20.27
N LYS A 727 -15.09 10.39 -19.94
CA LYS A 727 -14.76 9.24 -20.80
C LYS A 727 -14.38 8.00 -19.99
N ILE A 728 -14.99 6.86 -20.32
CA ILE A 728 -14.62 5.54 -19.77
C ILE A 728 -14.28 4.60 -20.92
N GLN A 729 -13.12 3.95 -20.82
CA GLN A 729 -12.67 2.93 -21.75
C GLN A 729 -12.80 1.56 -21.09
N LEU A 730 -13.62 0.70 -21.68
CA LEU A 730 -13.88 -0.65 -21.21
C LEU A 730 -12.98 -1.62 -21.98
N LEU A 731 -12.34 -2.53 -21.25
CA LEU A 731 -11.43 -3.55 -21.77
C LEU A 731 -10.27 -3.00 -22.64
N PRO A 732 -9.63 -1.85 -22.29
CA PRO A 732 -8.66 -1.17 -23.15
C PRO A 732 -7.40 -1.99 -23.43
N ALA A 733 -7.01 -2.89 -22.52
CA ALA A 733 -5.86 -3.77 -22.66
C ALA A 733 -6.17 -5.20 -22.17
N LEU A 734 -7.37 -5.72 -22.49
CA LEU A 734 -7.80 -7.07 -22.11
C LEU A 734 -6.88 -8.17 -22.71
N PRO A 735 -6.28 -9.05 -21.88
CA PRO A 735 -5.50 -10.20 -22.37
C PRO A 735 -6.39 -11.27 -23.02
N LYS A 736 -5.91 -11.89 -24.11
CA LYS A 736 -6.62 -12.98 -24.82
C LYS A 736 -6.90 -14.20 -23.93
N GLN A 737 -6.13 -14.34 -22.85
CA GLN A 737 -6.20 -15.39 -21.85
C GLN A 737 -7.46 -15.28 -20.96
N TRP A 738 -8.17 -14.15 -20.98
CA TRP A 738 -9.41 -13.88 -20.26
C TRP A 738 -10.59 -13.58 -21.22
N PRO A 739 -11.03 -14.55 -22.05
CA PRO A 739 -12.08 -14.32 -23.07
C PRO A 739 -13.47 -14.01 -22.47
N THR A 740 -13.67 -14.33 -21.20
CA THR A 740 -14.87 -14.07 -20.41
C THR A 740 -14.46 -13.70 -18.99
N GLY A 741 -15.21 -12.83 -18.33
CA GLY A 741 -14.98 -12.50 -16.92
C GLY A 741 -15.89 -11.41 -16.38
N GLN A 742 -15.62 -11.01 -15.14
CA GLN A 742 -16.29 -9.97 -14.39
C GLN A 742 -15.30 -9.23 -13.48
N ILE A 743 -15.50 -7.91 -13.33
CA ILE A 743 -14.92 -7.12 -12.25
C ILE A 743 -16.01 -6.24 -11.64
N ASP A 744 -16.06 -6.19 -10.31
CA ASP A 744 -17.07 -5.45 -9.54
C ASP A 744 -16.46 -4.24 -8.82
N GLY A 745 -17.26 -3.18 -8.68
CA GLY A 745 -16.99 -1.99 -7.87
C GLY A 745 -15.78 -1.17 -8.30
N VAL A 746 -15.53 -0.99 -9.60
CA VAL A 746 -14.43 -0.12 -10.09
C VAL A 746 -14.86 1.34 -10.04
N LEU A 747 -14.18 2.19 -9.28
CA LEU A 747 -14.41 3.64 -9.36
C LEU A 747 -13.77 4.22 -10.63
N CYS A 748 -14.28 5.35 -11.08
CA CYS A 748 -13.87 6.06 -12.30
C CYS A 748 -13.86 7.57 -12.09
N ARG A 749 -12.94 8.25 -12.81
CA ARG A 749 -12.84 9.71 -12.86
C ARG A 749 -14.15 10.32 -13.38
N GLY A 750 -14.56 11.44 -12.77
CA GLY A 750 -15.90 12.02 -12.91
C GLY A 750 -16.89 11.60 -11.80
N ALA A 751 -16.44 11.00 -10.70
CA ALA A 751 -17.28 10.50 -9.61
C ALA A 751 -18.34 9.46 -10.07
N ILE A 752 -17.85 8.40 -10.74
CA ILE A 752 -18.64 7.29 -11.26
C ILE A 752 -18.17 5.98 -10.61
N GLU A 753 -19.10 5.11 -10.25
CA GLU A 753 -18.83 3.73 -9.85
C GLU A 753 -19.37 2.78 -10.92
N ILE A 754 -18.51 1.91 -11.45
CA ILE A 754 -18.92 0.72 -12.21
C ILE A 754 -19.11 -0.40 -11.20
N GLU A 755 -20.34 -0.55 -10.72
CA GLU A 755 -20.73 -1.57 -9.75
C GLU A 755 -20.39 -2.98 -10.23
N THR A 756 -20.58 -3.23 -11.53
CA THR A 756 -20.25 -4.50 -12.20
C THR A 756 -19.94 -4.26 -13.67
N LEU A 757 -18.82 -4.78 -14.17
CA LEU A 757 -18.50 -4.96 -15.59
C LEU A 757 -18.36 -6.47 -15.87
N LYS A 758 -19.11 -6.99 -16.84
CA LYS A 758 -19.00 -8.36 -17.35
C LYS A 758 -18.65 -8.34 -18.84
N TRP A 759 -17.82 -9.28 -19.27
CA TRP A 759 -17.45 -9.42 -20.68
C TRP A 759 -17.48 -10.86 -21.18
N ALA A 760 -17.74 -10.99 -22.47
CA ALA A 760 -17.64 -12.18 -23.30
C ALA A 760 -17.19 -11.76 -24.72
N PRO A 761 -16.76 -12.68 -25.61
CA PRO A 761 -16.07 -12.31 -26.86
C PRO A 761 -16.87 -11.36 -27.78
N ASN A 762 -18.19 -11.43 -27.75
CA ASN A 762 -19.10 -10.62 -28.55
C ASN A 762 -20.05 -9.72 -27.72
N LYS A 763 -19.80 -9.54 -26.40
CA LYS A 763 -20.74 -8.83 -25.53
C LYS A 763 -20.07 -8.21 -24.31
N VAL A 764 -20.47 -6.97 -23.99
CA VAL A 764 -20.18 -6.30 -22.72
C VAL A 764 -21.48 -5.93 -22.03
N GLU A 765 -21.57 -6.20 -20.73
CA GLU A 765 -22.63 -5.70 -19.86
C GLU A 765 -21.99 -4.92 -18.71
N LEU A 766 -22.47 -3.70 -18.44
CA LEU A 766 -22.06 -2.95 -17.26
C LEU A 766 -23.24 -2.35 -16.53
N THR A 767 -23.11 -2.29 -15.20
CA THR A 767 -23.99 -1.56 -14.30
C THR A 767 -23.14 -0.46 -13.67
N LEU A 768 -23.58 0.79 -13.77
CA LEU A 768 -22.86 1.94 -13.23
C LEU A 768 -23.80 2.97 -12.61
N THR A 769 -23.28 3.69 -11.62
CA THR A 769 -23.94 4.78 -10.91
C THR A 769 -23.02 6.00 -10.91
N SER A 770 -23.57 7.19 -11.13
CA SER A 770 -22.83 8.47 -11.15
C SER A 770 -23.30 9.36 -10.00
N LYS A 771 -22.36 10.01 -9.29
CA LYS A 771 -22.70 10.96 -8.20
C LYS A 771 -23.46 12.18 -8.70
N GLN A 772 -23.23 12.59 -9.95
CA GLN A 772 -23.81 13.77 -10.59
C GLN A 772 -24.48 13.45 -11.94
N ALA A 773 -25.35 14.33 -12.44
CA ALA A 773 -25.85 14.23 -13.80
C ALA A 773 -24.75 14.66 -14.79
N GLN A 774 -24.41 13.81 -15.76
CA GLN A 774 -23.35 14.09 -16.75
C GLN A 774 -23.45 13.17 -17.98
N THR A 775 -22.93 13.64 -19.11
CA THR A 775 -22.78 12.82 -20.32
C THR A 775 -21.35 12.33 -20.44
N ILE A 776 -21.15 11.04 -20.69
CA ILE A 776 -19.84 10.43 -20.91
C ILE A 776 -19.74 9.71 -22.26
N VAL A 777 -18.53 9.55 -22.77
CA VAL A 777 -18.24 8.62 -23.87
C VAL A 777 -17.81 7.28 -23.28
N LEU A 778 -18.53 6.20 -23.61
CA LEU A 778 -18.05 4.83 -23.42
C LEU A 778 -17.32 4.38 -24.68
N SER A 779 -16.13 3.79 -24.55
CA SER A 779 -15.40 3.15 -25.66
C SER A 779 -15.03 1.70 -25.38
N VAL A 780 -15.03 0.86 -26.41
CA VAL A 780 -14.71 -0.59 -26.38
C VAL A 780 -13.69 -0.97 -27.47
N PRO A 781 -12.94 -2.08 -27.35
CA PRO A 781 -11.92 -2.46 -28.33
C PRO A 781 -12.50 -2.90 -29.69
N ALA A 782 -13.68 -3.53 -29.70
CA ALA A 782 -14.35 -4.02 -30.91
C ALA A 782 -15.46 -3.07 -31.40
N ALA A 783 -15.95 -3.28 -32.62
CA ALA A 783 -17.06 -2.49 -33.16
C ALA A 783 -18.38 -2.86 -32.47
N ILE A 784 -19.17 -1.85 -32.09
CA ILE A 784 -20.49 -1.99 -31.51
C ILE A 784 -21.49 -2.26 -32.65
N VAL A 785 -22.24 -3.35 -32.54
CA VAL A 785 -23.29 -3.76 -33.50
C VAL A 785 -24.67 -3.31 -33.01
N GLU A 786 -24.91 -3.43 -31.71
CA GLU A 786 -26.13 -3.00 -31.02
C GLU A 786 -25.75 -2.47 -29.64
N SER A 787 -26.42 -1.43 -29.17
CA SER A 787 -26.21 -0.85 -27.84
C SER A 787 -27.54 -0.48 -27.21
N THR A 788 -27.78 -0.95 -25.99
CA THR A 788 -28.98 -0.61 -25.21
C THR A 788 -28.58 -0.11 -23.82
N ALA A 789 -29.37 0.82 -23.28
CA ALA A 789 -29.23 1.29 -21.92
C ALA A 789 -30.62 1.37 -21.26
N SER A 790 -30.67 1.11 -19.96
CA SER A 790 -31.85 1.30 -19.12
C SER A 790 -31.45 1.91 -17.78
N CYS A 791 -32.34 2.71 -17.20
CA CYS A 791 -32.17 3.22 -15.85
C CYS A 791 -33.15 2.54 -14.90
N THR A 792 -32.78 2.44 -13.63
CA THR A 792 -33.67 1.96 -12.55
C THR A 792 -34.87 2.91 -12.34
N GLU A 793 -34.67 4.22 -12.46
CA GLU A 793 -35.72 5.23 -12.42
C GLU A 793 -35.39 6.39 -13.37
N GLY A 794 -36.36 6.83 -14.18
CA GLY A 794 -36.17 7.90 -15.16
C GLY A 794 -35.63 7.43 -16.51
N SER A 795 -35.21 8.39 -17.35
CA SER A 795 -34.67 8.15 -18.69
C SER A 795 -33.14 8.15 -18.69
N VAL A 796 -32.55 7.31 -19.54
CA VAL A 796 -31.13 7.33 -19.90
C VAL A 796 -31.03 7.61 -21.40
N GLU A 797 -30.17 8.55 -21.79
CA GLU A 797 -29.89 8.82 -23.19
C GLU A 797 -28.68 8.02 -23.65
N LEU A 798 -28.81 7.34 -24.80
CA LEU A 798 -27.74 6.57 -25.43
C LEU A 798 -27.74 6.86 -26.93
N SER A 799 -26.60 7.27 -27.47
CA SER A 799 -26.45 7.54 -28.91
C SER A 799 -25.11 7.07 -29.46
N THR A 800 -25.07 6.72 -30.74
CA THR A 800 -23.82 6.43 -31.45
C THR A 800 -23.00 7.71 -31.62
N THR A 801 -21.70 7.63 -31.40
CA THR A 801 -20.78 8.70 -31.84
C THR A 801 -20.47 8.54 -33.35
N GLY A 802 -19.60 9.40 -33.89
CA GLY A 802 -19.02 9.18 -35.22
C GLY A 802 -18.11 7.95 -35.34
N SER A 803 -17.76 7.30 -34.22
CA SER A 803 -16.94 6.09 -34.16
C SER A 803 -17.78 4.85 -33.85
N ARG A 804 -17.59 3.79 -34.63
CA ARG A 804 -18.22 2.47 -34.40
C ARG A 804 -17.76 1.77 -33.11
N ARG A 805 -16.80 2.32 -32.37
CA ARG A 805 -16.29 1.77 -31.10
C ARG A 805 -16.75 2.56 -29.87
N GLN A 806 -17.64 3.54 -30.05
CA GLN A 806 -18.00 4.52 -29.02
C GLN A 806 -19.49 4.89 -29.04
N VAL A 807 -20.06 4.99 -27.84
CA VAL A 807 -21.41 5.54 -27.60
C VAL A 807 -21.33 6.69 -26.59
N SER A 808 -22.19 7.69 -26.77
CA SER A 808 -22.45 8.72 -25.78
C SER A 808 -23.56 8.26 -24.84
N LEU A 809 -23.37 8.45 -23.53
CA LEU A 809 -24.27 7.98 -22.47
C LEU A 809 -24.57 9.12 -21.49
N GLY A 810 -25.84 9.53 -21.42
CA GLY A 810 -26.34 10.50 -20.45
C GLY A 810 -26.70 9.84 -19.12
N LEU A 811 -25.85 10.00 -18.10
CA LEU A 811 -26.06 9.49 -16.74
C LEU A 811 -26.88 10.51 -15.92
N PRO A 812 -28.04 10.15 -15.34
CA PRO A 812 -28.95 11.11 -14.71
C PRO A 812 -28.56 11.55 -13.28
N GLY A 813 -27.51 10.96 -12.69
CA GLY A 813 -27.06 11.24 -11.32
C GLY A 813 -27.88 10.52 -10.24
N GLY A 814 -27.20 9.90 -9.28
CA GLY A 814 -27.80 9.18 -8.15
C GLY A 814 -28.65 7.94 -8.51
N LYS A 815 -28.71 7.56 -9.79
CA LYS A 815 -29.46 6.38 -10.28
C LYS A 815 -28.53 5.37 -10.92
N ARG A 816 -28.87 4.10 -10.70
CA ARG A 816 -28.22 2.95 -11.33
C ARG A 816 -28.67 2.81 -12.78
N VAL A 817 -27.71 2.83 -13.69
CA VAL A 817 -27.87 2.60 -15.13
C VAL A 817 -27.28 1.24 -15.48
N LYS A 818 -27.98 0.46 -16.31
CA LYS A 818 -27.44 -0.74 -16.95
C LYS A 818 -27.24 -0.47 -18.44
N VAL A 819 -26.10 -0.88 -18.99
CA VAL A 819 -25.77 -0.81 -20.41
C VAL A 819 -25.41 -2.21 -20.92
N VAL A 820 -25.86 -2.55 -22.12
CA VAL A 820 -25.48 -3.77 -22.85
C VAL A 820 -25.00 -3.38 -24.24
N LEU A 821 -23.77 -3.78 -24.58
CA LEU A 821 -23.14 -3.57 -25.88
C LEU A 821 -22.92 -4.94 -26.54
N GLN A 822 -23.55 -5.16 -27.69
CA GLN A 822 -23.21 -6.28 -28.56
C GLN A 822 -22.02 -5.86 -29.44
N LEU A 823 -21.00 -6.70 -29.48
CA LEU A 823 -19.75 -6.44 -30.20
C LEU A 823 -19.65 -7.34 -31.42
N GLN A 824 -18.99 -6.83 -32.46
CA GLN A 824 -18.57 -7.63 -33.61
C GLN A 824 -17.47 -8.59 -33.16
N SER A 825 -17.71 -9.89 -33.38
CA SER A 825 -16.76 -10.99 -33.18
C SER A 825 -15.53 -10.91 -34.08
#